data_AF-A0A815NPI8-F1
#
_entry.id   AF-A0A815NPI8-F1
#
_cell.length_a   1.000
_cell.length_b   1.000
_cell.length_c   1.000
_cell.angle_alpha   90.00
_cell.angle_beta   90.00
_cell.angle_gamma   90.00
#
_symmetry.space_group_name_H-M   'P 1'
#
loop_
_entity.id
_entity.type
_entity.pdbx_description
1 polymer ?
#
loop_
_entity_poly.entity_id
_entity_poly.type
_entity_poly.pdbx_seq_one_letter_code
_entity_poly.pdbx_strand_id
1 'polypeptide(L)'
;MKINNAIYIVLLIHLFQYDILARQYPKYDQQDFENELDNIRKRFETFDLDNNEIDPNDRVDVDRWNQLNDNDIKNMPPINDYSNEKTARRWLQWFSRISQRYYQVDTVLEWNYETNITEENEQAISKQSLISSPFDRLSLPMAKRFNEHMKYSRDEDLKVSFGRLSKNLISPNDEDVKQTSKLSSDLSRVYSTTKVCELNNDEICYNLSPYLERLMQVEKDYDRLLWGWQGWHDGCGNNIRPLYLPYIDLLDKSTKENGYKDLTEYWISDYEMGNDTVFESIIDQILQDIMPLYEQIHGFVRGRLCEIYPNRFDCNGPIPAHILGNMWAQQWHERLDDFMPYPETPLANITRILEEKKYTIKHMYRISENFFTSINLYSMTSKFWSLSMFTKPPDRDVDCQPSASDMGYHNDYRVKICTIADEDYLYTIHHEMGHVEYYMSYAKQPFLYRDGANSGFHEAIGDTIGMYAISPTHLIKLDFIDEETITRHYEMNFLMRMALQKVVFLPYAYVMDKYRFALFRHQINHDEELNAKWWEFRIRYGGIMPPVERNNRVNFDPGAKYHISTNTPYARYFIAHILQFQFYRAMCRLQGQTKRLHMCDIYGNKYVGERFKEMLAMGNSKPWSKVLKTLTGDTKLESQAVLDFFQPLHQWLKMENLARGYPVGWM
;
A
#
# COMPACT_ATOMS: atom_id res chain seq x y z
N MET A 1 32.58 58.61 25.83
CA MET A 1 32.92 57.31 26.46
C MET A 1 31.63 56.77 27.09
N LYS A 2 30.68 56.27 26.28
CA LYS A 2 30.52 54.85 25.89
C LYS A 2 30.49 53.95 27.13
N ILE A 3 29.33 53.81 27.80
CA ILE A 3 28.30 52.78 27.55
C ILE A 3 28.96 51.46 27.13
N ASN A 4 29.38 50.65 28.10
CA ASN A 4 29.88 49.30 27.87
C ASN A 4 29.77 48.40 29.10
N ASN A 5 28.60 48.33 29.75
CA ASN A 5 28.37 47.37 30.84
C ASN A 5 27.00 46.64 30.81
N ALA A 6 26.16 46.87 29.79
CA ALA A 6 24.90 46.13 29.63
C ALA A 6 25.01 44.91 28.69
N ILE A 7 26.07 44.84 27.86
CA ILE A 7 26.24 43.78 26.86
C ILE A 7 26.86 42.51 27.46
N TYR A 8 27.64 42.63 28.54
CA TYR A 8 28.32 41.48 29.15
C TYR A 8 27.40 40.56 29.97
N ILE A 9 26.33 41.11 30.58
CA ILE A 9 25.38 40.33 31.38
C ILE A 9 24.34 39.62 30.49
N VAL A 10 23.96 40.21 29.35
CA VAL A 10 23.06 39.56 28.38
C VAL A 10 23.75 38.42 27.64
N LEU A 11 25.05 38.55 27.33
CA LEU A 11 25.86 37.48 26.75
C LEU A 11 26.06 36.30 27.71
N LEU A 12 26.24 36.55 29.01
CA LEU A 12 26.38 35.49 30.01
C LEU A 12 25.06 34.73 30.29
N ILE A 13 23.90 35.42 30.21
CA ILE A 13 22.59 34.77 30.35
C ILE A 13 22.24 33.95 29.09
N HIS A 14 22.60 34.43 27.90
CA HIS A 14 22.44 33.64 26.66
C HIS A 14 23.39 32.43 26.62
N LEU A 15 24.63 32.55 27.10
CA LEU A 15 25.55 31.41 27.18
C LEU A 15 25.10 30.34 28.21
N PHE A 16 24.48 30.75 29.34
CA PHE A 16 23.95 29.79 30.33
C PHE A 16 22.65 29.11 29.89
N GLN A 17 21.82 29.76 29.06
CA GLN A 17 20.68 29.10 28.39
C GLN A 17 21.14 28.20 27.22
N TYR A 18 22.25 28.54 26.57
CA TYR A 18 22.86 27.74 25.49
C TYR A 18 23.44 26.43 26.00
N ASP A 19 24.08 26.43 27.18
CA ASP A 19 24.68 25.23 27.77
C ASP A 19 23.62 24.22 28.27
N ILE A 20 22.39 24.68 28.50
CA ILE A 20 21.24 23.82 28.85
C ILE A 20 20.52 23.31 27.59
N LEU A 21 20.47 24.10 26.51
CA LEU A 21 19.88 23.70 25.22
C LEU A 21 20.80 22.78 24.39
N ALA A 22 22.11 22.99 24.42
CA ALA A 22 23.11 22.18 23.72
C ALA A 22 23.30 20.78 24.36
N ARG A 23 22.90 20.61 25.62
CA ARG A 23 23.00 19.32 26.33
C ARG A 23 21.84 18.36 26.07
N GLN A 24 20.80 18.76 25.33
CA GLN A 24 19.67 17.87 25.04
C GLN A 24 19.69 17.24 23.64
N TYR A 25 20.23 17.85 22.58
CA TYR A 25 20.37 17.20 21.24
C TYR A 25 21.50 17.83 20.38
N PRO A 26 22.61 17.13 20.09
CA PRO A 26 23.85 17.75 19.58
C PRO A 26 24.07 17.73 18.05
N LYS A 27 23.05 17.78 17.19
CA LYS A 27 23.26 17.54 15.74
C LYS A 27 22.63 18.52 14.74
N TYR A 28 22.45 19.80 15.09
CA TYR A 28 22.21 20.81 14.05
C TYR A 28 22.65 22.19 14.57
N ASP A 29 23.91 22.53 14.29
CA ASP A 29 24.53 23.83 14.60
C ASP A 29 24.07 24.90 13.59
N GLN A 30 24.16 26.18 13.96
CA GLN A 30 23.94 27.31 13.05
C GLN A 30 24.90 27.28 11.86
N GLN A 31 26.10 26.72 12.03
CA GLN A 31 27.03 26.47 10.93
C GLN A 31 26.51 25.40 9.95
N ASP A 32 25.83 24.34 10.43
CA ASP A 32 25.24 23.32 9.56
C ASP A 32 24.09 23.92 8.73
N PHE A 33 23.31 24.81 9.33
CA PHE A 33 22.26 25.57 8.64
C PHE A 33 22.82 26.48 7.53
N GLU A 34 23.87 27.25 7.80
CA GLU A 34 24.52 28.10 6.79
C GLU A 34 25.22 27.26 5.71
N ASN A 35 25.84 26.14 6.09
CA ASN A 35 26.46 25.21 5.15
C ASN A 35 25.43 24.59 4.19
N GLU A 36 24.24 24.21 4.67
CA GLU A 36 23.18 23.70 3.79
C GLU A 36 22.58 24.79 2.91
N LEU A 37 22.42 26.01 3.42
CA LEU A 37 22.06 27.15 2.59
C LEU A 37 23.09 27.41 1.47
N ASP A 38 24.37 27.27 1.76
CA ASP A 38 25.44 27.41 0.76
C ASP A 38 25.51 26.23 -0.23
N ASN A 39 25.21 25.00 0.21
CA ASN A 39 25.10 23.84 -0.67
C ASN A 39 23.93 23.98 -1.65
N ILE A 40 22.79 24.48 -1.17
CA ILE A 40 21.65 24.87 -2.00
C ILE A 40 22.14 25.85 -3.06
N ARG A 41 22.78 26.97 -2.67
CA ARG A 41 23.28 28.00 -3.60
C ARG A 41 24.21 27.46 -4.69
N LYS A 42 25.23 26.66 -4.32
CA LYS A 42 26.26 26.18 -5.26
C LYS A 42 25.71 25.24 -6.34
N ARG A 43 24.63 24.52 -6.08
CA ARG A 43 24.04 23.58 -7.07
C ARG A 43 23.17 24.26 -8.11
N PHE A 44 22.71 25.49 -7.85
CA PHE A 44 21.89 26.25 -8.78
C PHE A 44 22.70 27.15 -9.73
N GLU A 45 23.97 27.46 -9.43
CA GLU A 45 24.82 28.35 -10.25
C GLU A 45 25.36 27.72 -11.56
N THR A 46 25.13 26.42 -11.83
CA THR A 46 25.72 25.69 -12.97
C THR A 46 24.77 25.36 -14.13
N PHE A 47 23.57 25.95 -14.21
CA PHE A 47 22.57 25.63 -15.25
C PHE A 47 22.04 26.86 -15.99
N ASP A 48 22.18 26.88 -17.32
CA ASP A 48 21.81 27.97 -18.24
C ASP A 48 20.52 27.61 -19.04
N LEU A 49 19.59 28.55 -19.22
CA LEU A 49 18.18 28.29 -19.62
C LEU A 49 17.60 29.39 -20.52
N ASP A 50 16.85 29.00 -21.57
CA ASP A 50 16.09 29.90 -22.45
C ASP A 50 14.68 29.33 -22.84
N ASN A 51 13.64 30.10 -22.50
CA ASN A 51 12.26 30.30 -23.03
C ASN A 51 11.17 29.19 -23.29
N ASN A 52 9.99 29.48 -22.69
CA ASN A 52 8.57 29.38 -23.12
C ASN A 52 7.68 28.12 -22.93
N GLU A 53 6.42 28.39 -22.53
CA GLU A 53 5.12 27.65 -22.37
C GLU A 53 5.06 26.10 -22.27
N ILE A 54 4.11 25.54 -21.50
CA ILE A 54 4.04 24.11 -21.14
C ILE A 54 2.86 23.41 -21.83
N ASP A 55 3.19 22.42 -22.66
CA ASP A 55 2.31 21.38 -23.22
C ASP A 55 2.26 20.17 -22.25
N PRO A 56 1.09 19.63 -21.89
CA PRO A 56 0.95 18.43 -21.05
C PRO A 56 1.53 17.13 -21.65
N ASN A 57 2.01 17.13 -22.90
CA ASN A 57 2.72 16.00 -23.51
C ASN A 57 4.25 16.19 -23.56
N ASP A 58 4.79 17.33 -23.14
CA ASP A 58 6.22 17.59 -23.28
C ASP A 58 7.02 16.93 -22.15
N ARG A 59 8.16 16.35 -22.51
CA ARG A 59 9.12 15.77 -21.56
C ARG A 59 9.38 16.78 -20.45
N VAL A 60 9.30 16.35 -19.19
CA VAL A 60 9.62 17.21 -18.05
C VAL A 60 11.06 17.64 -18.20
N ASP A 61 11.26 18.88 -18.64
CA ASP A 61 12.52 19.57 -18.47
C ASP A 61 12.69 19.84 -16.97
N VAL A 62 13.36 18.91 -16.28
CA VAL A 62 13.70 18.99 -14.86
C VAL A 62 14.44 20.30 -14.57
N ASP A 63 15.19 20.83 -15.54
CA ASP A 63 15.96 22.07 -15.38
C ASP A 63 15.07 23.32 -15.41
N ARG A 64 13.97 23.29 -16.17
CA ARG A 64 12.94 24.35 -16.14
C ARG A 64 12.27 24.51 -14.76
N TRP A 65 12.09 23.42 -14.02
CA TRP A 65 11.50 23.46 -12.67
C TRP A 65 12.52 23.85 -11.58
N ASN A 66 13.81 23.66 -11.83
CA ASN A 66 14.90 23.97 -10.89
C ASN A 66 15.08 25.48 -10.62
N GLN A 67 14.62 26.38 -11.50
CA GLN A 67 14.72 27.82 -11.28
C GLN A 67 13.86 28.35 -10.11
N LEU A 68 12.88 27.57 -9.62
CA LEU A 68 11.88 28.03 -8.64
C LEU A 68 12.28 27.82 -7.16
N ASN A 69 13.47 27.30 -6.85
CA ASN A 69 13.82 26.90 -5.49
C ASN A 69 14.59 27.96 -4.69
N ASP A 70 15.40 28.78 -5.36
CA ASP A 70 16.31 29.69 -4.66
C ASP A 70 15.57 30.83 -3.96
N ASN A 71 14.60 31.48 -4.62
CA ASN A 71 13.86 32.59 -4.04
C ASN A 71 12.83 32.13 -2.98
N ASP A 72 12.24 30.96 -3.14
CA ASP A 72 11.24 30.46 -2.19
C ASP A 72 11.87 29.92 -0.90
N ILE A 73 13.04 29.29 -0.98
CA ILE A 73 13.83 28.93 0.20
C ILE A 73 14.39 30.18 0.88
N LYS A 74 14.89 31.18 0.12
CA LYS A 74 15.35 32.48 0.67
C LYS A 74 14.25 33.26 1.40
N ASN A 75 12.99 33.08 1.02
CA ASN A 75 11.83 33.71 1.66
C ASN A 75 11.27 32.92 2.85
N MET A 76 12.03 31.97 3.41
CA MET A 76 11.65 31.28 4.63
C MET A 76 11.33 32.28 5.75
N PRO A 77 10.18 32.16 6.43
CA PRO A 77 9.83 33.09 7.50
C PRO A 77 10.83 32.96 8.66
N PRO A 78 11.28 34.07 9.25
CA PRO A 78 12.21 34.02 10.38
C PRO A 78 11.56 33.32 11.57
N ILE A 79 12.30 32.38 12.17
CA ILE A 79 11.87 31.67 13.37
C ILE A 79 12.52 32.31 14.58
N ASN A 80 11.77 33.17 15.24
CA ASN A 80 12.22 33.84 16.46
C ASN A 80 11.84 33.03 17.72
N ASP A 81 10.85 32.14 17.62
CA ASP A 81 10.30 31.36 18.73
C ASP A 81 9.50 30.14 18.19
N TYR A 82 9.94 28.92 18.54
CA TYR A 82 9.28 27.67 18.14
C TYR A 82 8.00 27.38 18.94
N SER A 83 7.78 28.05 20.07
CA SER A 83 6.55 27.92 20.87
C SER A 83 5.40 28.81 20.38
N ASN A 84 5.70 29.76 19.49
CA ASN A 84 4.72 30.73 19.00
C ASN A 84 3.86 30.17 17.86
N GLU A 85 2.56 30.01 18.10
CA GLU A 85 1.60 29.48 17.10
C GLU A 85 1.53 30.31 15.81
N LYS A 86 1.71 31.64 15.86
CA LYS A 86 1.71 32.49 14.67
C LYS A 86 2.97 32.28 13.82
N THR A 87 4.12 32.08 14.45
CA THR A 87 5.37 31.70 13.77
C THR A 87 5.21 30.32 13.13
N ALA A 88 4.68 29.36 13.88
CA ALA A 88 4.43 28.00 13.41
C ALA A 88 3.49 27.98 12.19
N ARG A 89 2.40 28.75 12.20
CA ARG A 89 1.48 28.88 11.04
C ARG A 89 2.16 29.46 9.80
N ARG A 90 2.98 30.50 9.96
CA ARG A 90 3.72 31.10 8.83
C ARG A 90 4.71 30.11 8.22
N TRP A 91 5.45 29.39 9.07
CA TRP A 91 6.37 28.35 8.62
C TRP A 91 5.63 27.22 7.91
N LEU A 92 4.49 26.77 8.45
CA LEU A 92 3.68 25.70 7.84
C LEU A 92 3.15 26.10 6.46
N GLN A 93 2.74 27.35 6.26
CA GLN A 93 2.32 27.88 4.96
C GLN A 93 3.48 27.89 3.96
N TRP A 94 4.67 28.30 4.40
CA TRP A 94 5.88 28.27 3.59
C TRP A 94 6.25 26.83 3.19
N PHE A 95 6.31 25.92 4.17
CA PHE A 95 6.60 24.50 3.97
C PHE A 95 5.62 23.87 2.99
N SER A 96 4.31 23.99 3.25
CA SER A 96 3.26 23.37 2.43
C SER A 96 3.31 23.83 0.98
N ARG A 97 3.68 25.09 0.70
CA ARG A 97 3.78 25.63 -0.66
C ARG A 97 4.94 25.01 -1.42
N ILE A 98 6.08 24.80 -0.76
CA ILE A 98 7.27 24.21 -1.38
C ILE A 98 7.08 22.70 -1.55
N SER A 99 6.61 22.00 -0.52
CA SER A 99 6.34 20.56 -0.58
C SER A 99 5.33 20.21 -1.68
N GLN A 100 4.29 21.03 -1.88
CA GLN A 100 3.34 20.80 -2.97
C GLN A 100 4.00 20.84 -4.35
N ARG A 101 5.01 21.70 -4.56
CA ARG A 101 5.71 21.78 -5.84
C ARG A 101 6.66 20.61 -6.05
N TYR A 102 7.40 20.21 -5.02
CA TYR A 102 8.23 19.01 -5.11
C TYR A 102 7.37 17.79 -5.41
N TYR A 103 6.28 17.60 -4.68
CA TYR A 103 5.30 16.54 -4.95
C TYR A 103 4.79 16.55 -6.40
N GLN A 104 4.44 17.72 -6.93
CA GLN A 104 4.00 17.84 -8.33
C GLN A 104 5.07 17.40 -9.34
N VAL A 105 6.35 17.65 -9.07
CA VAL A 105 7.45 17.21 -9.94
C VAL A 105 7.68 15.71 -9.76
N ASP A 106 7.80 15.26 -8.52
CA ASP A 106 8.05 13.87 -8.15
C ASP A 106 7.00 12.95 -8.78
N THR A 107 5.71 13.25 -8.60
CA THR A 107 4.63 12.43 -9.15
C THR A 107 4.61 12.41 -10.67
N VAL A 108 5.01 13.48 -11.36
CA VAL A 108 5.11 13.46 -12.83
C VAL A 108 6.30 12.61 -13.29
N LEU A 109 7.44 12.70 -12.60
CA LEU A 109 8.60 11.87 -12.93
C LEU A 109 8.34 10.39 -12.66
N GLU A 110 7.70 10.07 -11.53
CA GLU A 110 7.22 8.72 -11.21
C GLU A 110 6.25 8.23 -12.29
N TRP A 111 5.22 9.01 -12.64
CA TRP A 111 4.29 8.66 -13.71
C TRP A 111 4.99 8.38 -15.05
N ASN A 112 5.94 9.22 -15.43
CA ASN A 112 6.69 9.05 -16.68
C ASN A 112 7.53 7.77 -16.67
N TYR A 113 8.17 7.46 -15.54
CA TYR A 113 8.94 6.23 -15.40
C TYR A 113 8.03 4.99 -15.41
N GLU A 114 6.98 4.97 -14.59
CA GLU A 114 6.07 3.83 -14.47
C GLU A 114 5.34 3.55 -15.78
N THR A 115 5.03 4.58 -16.57
CA THR A 115 4.37 4.42 -17.88
C THR A 115 5.34 4.35 -19.05
N ASN A 116 6.65 4.48 -18.83
CA ASN A 116 7.71 4.33 -19.84
C ASN A 116 9.07 4.06 -19.16
N ILE A 117 9.38 2.80 -18.89
CA ILE A 117 10.58 2.41 -18.15
C ILE A 117 11.80 2.59 -19.04
N THR A 118 12.62 3.60 -18.73
CA THR A 118 13.88 3.91 -19.43
C THR A 118 14.92 4.40 -18.44
N GLU A 119 16.20 4.26 -18.80
CA GLU A 119 17.31 4.79 -17.99
C GLU A 119 17.22 6.33 -17.85
N GLU A 120 16.74 7.04 -18.88
CA GLU A 120 16.52 8.49 -18.85
C GLU A 120 15.52 8.88 -17.75
N ASN A 121 14.36 8.19 -17.70
CA ASN A 121 13.34 8.46 -16.69
C ASN A 121 13.80 8.06 -15.27
N GLU A 122 14.54 6.96 -15.14
CA GLU A 122 15.14 6.54 -13.86
C GLU A 122 16.14 7.57 -13.32
N GLN A 123 17.01 8.08 -14.20
CA GLN A 123 17.97 9.12 -13.86
C GLN A 123 17.28 10.43 -13.47
N ALA A 124 16.15 10.77 -14.12
CA ALA A 124 15.37 11.95 -13.78
C ALA A 124 14.82 11.87 -12.34
N ILE A 125 14.25 10.73 -11.93
CA ILE A 125 13.80 10.51 -10.54
C ILE A 125 14.97 10.63 -9.57
N SER A 126 16.09 9.98 -9.87
CA SER A 126 17.28 10.02 -9.01
C SER A 126 17.85 11.43 -8.86
N LYS A 127 17.87 12.21 -9.94
CA LYS A 127 18.28 13.62 -9.94
C LYS A 127 17.34 14.46 -9.07
N GLN A 128 16.03 14.24 -9.19
CA GLN A 128 15.02 14.94 -8.41
C GLN A 128 15.15 14.66 -6.91
N SER A 129 15.36 13.41 -6.49
CA SER A 129 15.60 13.06 -5.08
C SER A 129 16.80 13.83 -4.48
N LEU A 130 17.84 14.09 -5.29
CA LEU A 130 18.98 14.90 -4.85
C LEU A 130 18.66 16.39 -4.76
N ILE A 131 17.74 16.89 -5.59
CA ILE A 131 17.29 18.29 -5.59
C ILE A 131 16.40 18.59 -4.38
N SER A 132 15.49 17.68 -4.02
CA SER A 132 14.59 17.85 -2.88
C SER A 132 15.27 17.60 -1.53
N SER A 133 16.27 16.71 -1.48
CA SER A 133 16.90 16.31 -0.20
C SER A 133 17.42 17.44 0.71
N PRO A 134 18.01 18.56 0.21
CA PRO A 134 18.43 19.66 1.08
C PRO A 134 17.25 20.36 1.76
N PHE A 135 16.11 20.47 1.08
CA PHE A 135 14.89 21.02 1.67
C PHE A 135 14.37 20.12 2.79
N ASP A 136 14.41 18.81 2.62
CA ASP A 136 14.00 17.87 3.66
C ASP A 136 14.94 17.94 4.87
N ARG A 137 16.26 17.97 4.63
CA ARG A 137 17.28 18.12 5.68
C ARG A 137 17.14 19.44 6.45
N LEU A 138 16.74 20.52 5.78
CA LEU A 138 16.43 21.80 6.40
C LEU A 138 15.14 21.73 7.23
N SER A 139 14.06 21.20 6.65
CA SER A 139 12.71 21.38 7.17
C SER A 139 12.32 20.38 8.27
N LEU A 140 12.79 19.14 8.21
CA LEU A 140 12.41 18.11 9.19
C LEU A 140 12.89 18.42 10.62
N PRO A 141 14.16 18.83 10.87
CA PRO A 141 14.58 19.23 12.21
C PRO A 141 13.74 20.38 12.77
N MET A 142 13.33 21.31 11.92
CA MET A 142 12.49 22.44 12.31
C MET A 142 11.08 21.96 12.66
N ALA A 143 10.49 21.06 11.88
CA ALA A 143 9.21 20.43 12.18
C ALA A 143 9.22 19.69 13.53
N LYS A 144 10.30 18.96 13.82
CA LYS A 144 10.50 18.29 15.12
C LYS A 144 10.53 19.29 16.28
N ARG A 145 11.30 20.38 16.16
CA ARG A 145 11.36 21.46 17.16
C ARG A 145 10.01 22.15 17.37
N PHE A 146 9.27 22.45 16.31
CA PHE A 146 7.90 22.95 16.46
C PHE A 146 7.01 21.94 17.17
N ASN A 147 7.08 20.65 16.84
CA ASN A 147 6.23 19.61 17.44
C ASN A 147 6.46 19.47 18.96
N GLU A 148 7.66 19.73 19.48
CA GLU A 148 7.93 19.75 20.93
C GLU A 148 7.01 20.70 21.70
N HIS A 149 6.56 21.78 21.06
CA HIS A 149 5.62 22.76 21.61
C HIS A 149 4.19 22.57 21.09
N MET A 150 4.02 22.38 19.77
CA MET A 150 2.71 22.34 19.11
C MET A 150 1.86 21.13 19.53
N LYS A 151 2.46 20.07 20.06
CA LYS A 151 1.71 18.94 20.64
C LYS A 151 0.78 19.33 21.80
N TYR A 152 1.06 20.47 22.45
CA TYR A 152 0.25 21.05 23.54
C TYR A 152 -0.58 22.27 23.10
N SER A 153 -0.54 22.64 21.82
CA SER A 153 -1.30 23.76 21.29
C SER A 153 -2.81 23.53 21.45
N ARG A 154 -3.56 24.62 21.64
CA ARG A 154 -5.04 24.59 21.57
C ARG A 154 -5.55 24.54 20.14
N ASP A 155 -4.67 24.83 19.19
CA ASP A 155 -4.90 24.78 17.76
C ASP A 155 -4.70 23.34 17.26
N GLU A 156 -5.80 22.63 17.11
CA GLU A 156 -5.75 21.21 16.72
C GLU A 156 -5.09 21.01 15.34
N ASP A 157 -5.21 21.99 14.43
CA ASP A 157 -4.58 21.90 13.11
C ASP A 157 -3.05 22.00 13.21
N LEU A 158 -2.52 22.87 14.08
CA LEU A 158 -1.09 22.93 14.33
C LEU A 158 -0.57 21.65 14.96
N LYS A 159 -1.30 21.14 15.96
CA LYS A 159 -0.97 19.88 16.63
C LYS A 159 -0.90 18.71 15.64
N VAL A 160 -1.92 18.54 14.80
CA VAL A 160 -1.97 17.47 13.80
C VAL A 160 -0.88 17.65 12.74
N SER A 161 -0.71 18.87 12.21
CA SER A 161 0.28 19.14 11.15
C SER A 161 1.70 18.83 11.62
N PHE A 162 2.13 19.41 12.74
CA PHE A 162 3.49 19.21 13.24
C PHE A 162 3.71 17.81 13.79
N GLY A 163 2.68 17.18 14.37
CA GLY A 163 2.73 15.79 14.78
C GLY A 163 2.97 14.82 13.62
N ARG A 164 2.53 15.17 12.40
CA ARG A 164 2.80 14.39 11.18
C ARG A 164 4.14 14.73 10.54
N LEU A 165 4.39 16.01 10.32
CA LEU A 165 5.63 16.44 9.69
C LEU A 165 6.86 15.97 10.46
N SER A 166 6.78 15.89 11.79
CA SER A 166 7.88 15.38 12.62
C SER A 166 8.19 13.89 12.44
N LYS A 167 7.30 13.13 11.78
CA LYS A 167 7.45 11.68 11.59
C LYS A 167 8.15 11.28 10.29
N ASN A 168 8.47 12.22 9.40
CA ASN A 168 9.18 11.90 8.16
C ASN A 168 10.62 11.43 8.41
N LEU A 169 11.22 10.81 7.40
CA LEU A 169 12.63 10.45 7.38
C LEU A 169 13.42 11.37 6.43
N ILE A 170 14.69 11.60 6.78
CA ILE A 170 15.67 12.23 5.90
C ILE A 170 16.94 11.37 5.83
N SER A 171 17.55 11.32 4.66
CA SER A 171 18.92 10.85 4.53
C SER A 171 19.90 11.95 4.96
N PRO A 172 20.96 11.63 5.71
CA PRO A 172 21.85 12.62 6.31
C PRO A 172 22.80 13.28 5.30
N ASN A 173 23.06 12.64 4.17
CA ASN A 173 23.99 13.11 3.14
C ASN A 173 23.58 12.59 1.77
N ASP A 174 24.10 13.23 0.74
CA ASP A 174 23.74 12.93 -0.64
C ASP A 174 24.29 11.58 -1.15
N GLU A 175 25.34 11.05 -0.53
CA GLU A 175 25.89 9.74 -0.91
C GLU A 175 24.90 8.63 -0.52
N ASP A 176 24.36 8.70 0.71
CA ASP A 176 23.31 7.78 1.16
C ASP A 176 22.05 7.91 0.29
N VAL A 177 21.68 9.13 -0.16
CA VAL A 177 20.54 9.35 -1.09
C VAL A 177 20.80 8.64 -2.42
N LYS A 178 21.99 8.81 -3.01
CA LYS A 178 22.36 8.15 -4.28
C LYS A 178 22.36 6.64 -4.14
N GLN A 179 22.97 6.12 -3.09
CA GLN A 179 23.10 4.67 -2.87
C GLN A 179 21.73 4.03 -2.62
N THR A 180 20.88 4.67 -1.81
CA THR A 180 19.51 4.21 -1.55
C THR A 180 18.67 4.22 -2.83
N SER A 181 18.74 5.29 -3.62
CA SER A 181 18.01 5.41 -4.89
C SER A 181 18.47 4.34 -5.89
N LYS A 182 19.78 4.11 -5.98
CA LYS A 182 20.36 3.10 -6.87
C LYS A 182 19.91 1.68 -6.48
N LEU A 183 20.00 1.33 -5.20
CA LEU A 183 19.58 0.01 -4.71
C LEU A 183 18.07 -0.20 -4.88
N SER A 184 17.24 0.82 -4.61
CA SER A 184 15.79 0.77 -4.83
C SER A 184 15.45 0.49 -6.30
N SER A 185 16.13 1.16 -7.22
CA SER A 185 15.97 0.90 -8.65
C SER A 185 16.45 -0.51 -9.04
N ASP A 186 17.64 -0.93 -8.59
CA ASP A 186 18.18 -2.24 -8.92
C ASP A 186 17.28 -3.38 -8.41
N LEU A 187 16.70 -3.24 -7.21
CA LEU A 187 15.70 -4.16 -6.67
C LEU A 187 14.44 -4.22 -7.56
N SER A 188 13.90 -3.06 -7.94
CA SER A 188 12.71 -2.97 -8.80
C SER A 188 12.95 -3.55 -10.20
N ARG A 189 14.14 -3.30 -10.76
CA ARG A 189 14.58 -3.83 -12.05
C ARG A 189 14.74 -5.34 -12.01
N VAL A 190 15.36 -5.91 -10.97
CA VAL A 190 15.48 -7.37 -10.82
C VAL A 190 14.09 -8.02 -10.78
N TYR A 191 13.17 -7.47 -9.98
CA TYR A 191 11.81 -8.00 -9.90
C TYR A 191 11.09 -7.95 -11.26
N SER A 192 11.09 -6.80 -11.92
CA SER A 192 10.35 -6.58 -13.17
C SER A 192 10.92 -7.32 -14.39
N THR A 193 12.22 -7.62 -14.42
CA THR A 193 12.91 -8.24 -15.58
C THR A 193 13.23 -9.71 -15.42
N THR A 194 12.96 -10.30 -14.24
CA THR A 194 13.21 -11.73 -14.00
C THR A 194 12.36 -12.60 -14.92
N LYS A 195 13.00 -13.65 -15.47
CA LYS A 195 12.37 -14.66 -16.33
C LYS A 195 12.65 -16.05 -15.81
N VAL A 196 11.72 -16.97 -16.07
CA VAL A 196 11.86 -18.40 -15.78
C VAL A 196 11.89 -19.16 -17.10
N CYS A 197 12.95 -19.92 -17.35
CA CYS A 197 13.13 -20.66 -18.60
C CYS A 197 12.68 -22.12 -18.49
N GLU A 198 12.27 -22.72 -19.60
CA GLU A 198 11.89 -24.13 -19.69
C GLU A 198 13.08 -25.04 -19.38
N LEU A 199 12.86 -26.11 -18.62
CA LEU A 199 13.93 -27.03 -18.17
C LEU A 199 14.77 -27.64 -19.31
N ASN A 200 14.18 -27.77 -20.50
CA ASN A 200 14.82 -28.37 -21.68
C ASN A 200 15.10 -27.36 -22.80
N ASN A 201 14.84 -26.07 -22.57
CA ASN A 201 15.06 -25.03 -23.57
C ASN A 201 15.23 -23.65 -22.93
N ASP A 202 16.49 -23.24 -22.73
CA ASP A 202 16.86 -21.93 -22.18
C ASP A 202 16.51 -20.74 -23.12
N GLU A 203 16.07 -21.00 -24.36
CA GLU A 203 15.58 -19.95 -25.27
C GLU A 203 14.11 -19.58 -25.00
N ILE A 204 13.35 -20.43 -24.32
CA ILE A 204 11.94 -20.20 -23.99
C ILE A 204 11.83 -19.79 -22.52
N CYS A 205 11.65 -18.50 -22.28
CA CYS A 205 11.53 -17.94 -20.93
C CYS A 205 10.31 -17.06 -20.75
N TYR A 206 9.73 -17.10 -19.56
CA TYR A 206 8.48 -16.44 -19.22
C TYR A 206 8.69 -15.45 -18.07
N ASN A 207 8.14 -14.24 -18.22
CA ASN A 207 8.02 -13.27 -17.12
C ASN A 207 6.92 -13.70 -16.14
N LEU A 208 6.92 -13.10 -14.94
CA LEU A 208 5.83 -13.27 -13.97
C LEU A 208 4.46 -12.98 -14.59
N SER A 209 4.27 -11.75 -15.07
CA SER A 209 3.03 -11.31 -15.70
C SER A 209 3.18 -11.21 -17.22
N PRO A 210 2.21 -11.70 -18.01
CA PRO A 210 1.01 -12.44 -17.58
C PRO A 210 1.25 -13.96 -17.41
N TYR A 211 2.43 -14.47 -17.80
CA TYR A 211 2.60 -15.90 -18.09
C TYR A 211 2.61 -16.79 -16.85
N LEU A 212 3.50 -16.55 -15.88
CA LEU A 212 3.58 -17.39 -14.68
C LEU A 212 2.37 -17.17 -13.78
N GLU A 213 1.82 -15.95 -13.70
CA GLU A 213 0.56 -15.70 -13.01
C GLU A 213 -0.56 -16.57 -13.59
N ARG A 214 -0.74 -16.53 -14.91
CA ARG A 214 -1.74 -17.38 -15.58
C ARG A 214 -1.47 -18.86 -15.39
N LEU A 215 -0.20 -19.29 -15.44
CA LEU A 215 0.17 -20.67 -15.13
C LEU A 215 -0.34 -21.08 -13.75
N MET A 216 -0.06 -20.28 -12.72
CA MET A 216 -0.47 -20.59 -11.35
C MET A 216 -2.00 -20.62 -11.19
N GLN A 217 -2.73 -19.79 -11.95
CA GLN A 217 -4.19 -19.70 -11.93
C GLN A 217 -4.87 -20.91 -12.58
N VAL A 218 -4.40 -21.33 -13.77
CA VAL A 218 -5.15 -22.29 -14.62
C VAL A 218 -4.61 -23.71 -14.61
N GLU A 219 -3.31 -23.89 -14.38
CA GLU A 219 -2.67 -25.19 -14.49
C GLU A 219 -3.09 -26.09 -13.31
N LYS A 220 -3.28 -27.38 -13.59
CA LYS A 220 -3.59 -28.41 -12.60
C LYS A 220 -2.47 -29.43 -12.44
N ASP A 221 -1.52 -29.51 -13.36
CA ASP A 221 -0.36 -30.39 -13.18
C ASP A 221 0.54 -29.91 -12.04
N TYR A 222 0.77 -30.81 -11.07
CA TYR A 222 1.52 -30.50 -9.84
C TYR A 222 2.97 -30.11 -10.14
N ASP A 223 3.63 -30.85 -11.04
CA ASP A 223 5.06 -30.66 -11.33
C ASP A 223 5.29 -29.41 -12.18
N ARG A 224 4.34 -29.08 -13.06
CA ARG A 224 4.34 -27.84 -13.83
C ARG A 224 4.17 -26.61 -12.93
N LEU A 225 3.24 -26.66 -11.98
CA LEU A 225 3.09 -25.62 -10.96
C LEU A 225 4.36 -25.49 -10.11
N LEU A 226 5.02 -26.61 -9.81
CA LEU A 226 6.25 -26.63 -9.03
C LEU A 226 7.38 -25.94 -9.78
N TRP A 227 7.54 -26.23 -11.08
CA TRP A 227 8.52 -25.56 -11.94
C TRP A 227 8.31 -24.04 -11.95
N GLY A 228 7.08 -23.57 -12.15
CA GLY A 228 6.78 -22.14 -12.18
C GLY A 228 7.05 -21.46 -10.84
N TRP A 229 6.61 -22.08 -9.75
CA TRP A 229 6.81 -21.57 -8.40
C TRP A 229 8.29 -21.51 -8.02
N GLN A 230 9.01 -22.62 -8.18
CA GLN A 230 10.40 -22.73 -7.81
C GLN A 230 11.26 -21.83 -8.68
N GLY A 231 11.05 -21.85 -10.00
CA GLY A 231 11.80 -21.03 -10.95
C GLY A 231 11.66 -19.54 -10.65
N TRP A 232 10.47 -19.07 -10.28
CA TRP A 232 10.27 -17.67 -9.90
C TRP A 232 11.00 -17.31 -8.60
N HIS A 233 10.87 -18.13 -7.56
CA HIS A 233 11.52 -17.87 -6.28
C HIS A 233 13.05 -17.96 -6.38
N ASP A 234 13.57 -18.89 -7.18
CA ASP A 234 15.01 -19.04 -7.43
C ASP A 234 15.55 -17.91 -8.32
N GLY A 235 14.83 -17.54 -9.38
CA GLY A 235 15.25 -16.49 -10.32
C GLY A 235 15.13 -15.08 -9.74
N CYS A 236 14.06 -14.78 -9.01
CA CYS A 236 13.84 -13.44 -8.44
C CYS A 236 14.45 -13.35 -7.04
N GLY A 237 14.01 -14.19 -6.11
CA GLY A 237 14.36 -14.10 -4.69
C GLY A 237 15.87 -14.14 -4.45
N ASN A 238 16.57 -15.09 -5.07
CA ASN A 238 18.02 -15.23 -4.90
C ASN A 238 18.79 -14.01 -5.43
N ASN A 239 18.32 -13.38 -6.50
CA ASN A 239 18.95 -12.19 -7.08
C ASN A 239 18.61 -10.89 -6.31
N ILE A 240 17.48 -10.86 -5.61
CA ILE A 240 17.12 -9.77 -4.69
C ILE A 240 17.96 -9.82 -3.41
N ARG A 241 18.27 -11.02 -2.90
CA ARG A 241 19.01 -11.24 -1.63
C ARG A 241 20.24 -10.33 -1.44
N PRO A 242 21.22 -10.24 -2.38
CA PRO A 242 22.42 -9.44 -2.18
C PRO A 242 22.18 -7.92 -2.20
N LEU A 243 21.06 -7.47 -2.76
CA LEU A 243 20.70 -6.05 -2.84
C LEU A 243 19.87 -5.60 -1.64
N TYR A 244 19.04 -6.49 -1.11
CA TYR A 244 18.03 -6.14 -0.12
C TYR A 244 18.64 -5.77 1.25
N LEU A 245 19.60 -6.55 1.75
CA LEU A 245 20.18 -6.27 3.08
C LEU A 245 20.95 -4.93 3.11
N PRO A 246 21.83 -4.60 2.14
CA PRO A 246 22.45 -3.27 2.09
C PRO A 246 21.44 -2.13 2.00
N TYR A 247 20.33 -2.34 1.28
CA TYR A 247 19.27 -1.35 1.18
C TYR A 247 18.58 -1.12 2.53
N ILE A 248 18.22 -2.20 3.24
CA ILE A 248 17.64 -2.12 4.58
C ILE A 248 18.60 -1.47 5.58
N ASP A 249 19.90 -1.76 5.52
CA ASP A 249 20.90 -1.15 6.40
C ASP A 249 20.98 0.38 6.24
N LEU A 250 20.90 0.88 5.00
CA LEU A 250 20.86 2.33 4.73
C LEU A 250 19.58 2.97 5.28
N LEU A 251 18.45 2.30 5.12
CA LEU A 251 17.18 2.79 5.65
C LEU A 251 17.14 2.76 7.18
N ASP A 252 17.69 1.73 7.82
CA ASP A 252 17.79 1.64 9.28
C ASP A 252 18.74 2.70 9.83
N LYS A 253 19.86 2.98 9.14
CA LYS A 253 20.74 4.11 9.46
C LYS A 253 19.98 5.44 9.45
N SER A 254 19.28 5.76 8.34
CA SER A 254 18.47 6.98 8.25
C SER A 254 17.39 7.03 9.34
N THR A 255 16.75 5.89 9.63
CA THR A 255 15.71 5.80 10.66
C THR A 255 16.24 6.13 12.05
N LYS A 256 17.39 5.57 12.43
CA LYS A 256 18.05 5.83 13.71
C LYS A 256 18.52 7.27 13.86
N GLU A 257 19.06 7.86 12.80
CA GLU A 257 19.46 9.27 12.79
C GLU A 257 18.26 10.22 12.93
N ASN A 258 17.07 9.75 12.54
CA ASN A 258 15.82 10.47 12.71
C ASN A 258 15.17 10.29 14.09
N GLY A 259 15.78 9.55 15.01
CA GLY A 259 15.33 9.41 16.40
C GLY A 259 14.34 8.27 16.63
N TYR A 260 14.11 7.44 15.63
CA TYR A 260 13.42 6.16 15.79
C TYR A 260 14.42 5.07 16.23
N LYS A 261 13.93 4.04 16.88
CA LYS A 261 14.71 2.89 17.33
C LYS A 261 15.18 2.03 16.15
N ASP A 262 14.27 1.77 15.22
CA ASP A 262 14.45 0.90 14.04
C ASP A 262 13.32 1.18 13.02
N LEU A 263 13.43 0.59 11.82
CA LEU A 263 12.44 0.72 10.76
C LEU A 263 11.02 0.28 11.15
N THR A 264 10.88 -0.61 12.14
CA THR A 264 9.56 -1.06 12.60
C THR A 264 8.83 0.06 13.30
N GLU A 265 9.48 0.77 14.23
CA GLU A 265 8.87 1.88 14.94
C GLU A 265 8.46 3.00 13.98
N TYR A 266 9.29 3.27 12.97
CA TYR A 266 8.96 4.24 11.92
C TYR A 266 7.70 3.84 11.14
N TRP A 267 7.62 2.61 10.63
CA TRP A 267 6.45 2.13 9.87
C TRP A 267 5.18 2.10 10.71
N ILE A 268 5.27 1.68 11.98
CA ILE A 268 4.11 1.63 12.89
C ILE A 268 3.60 3.05 13.22
N SER A 269 4.48 4.07 13.17
CA SER A 269 4.12 5.45 13.51
C SER A 269 3.04 6.08 12.61
N ASP A 270 2.82 5.52 11.41
CA ASP A 270 1.73 5.89 10.48
C ASP A 270 0.34 5.65 11.08
N TYR A 271 0.17 4.58 11.86
CA TYR A 271 -1.16 4.13 12.28
C TYR A 271 -1.70 4.84 13.52
N GLU A 272 -0.87 5.55 14.28
CA GLU A 272 -1.28 6.22 15.54
C GLU A 272 -1.99 5.27 16.52
N MET A 273 -1.62 3.98 16.53
CA MET A 273 -2.23 2.91 17.36
C MET A 273 -1.37 2.57 18.57
N GLY A 274 -0.83 3.59 19.25
CA GLY A 274 0.09 3.41 20.38
C GLY A 274 1.52 3.09 19.93
N ASN A 275 2.29 2.42 20.79
CA ASN A 275 3.63 1.95 20.46
C ASN A 275 3.59 0.58 19.77
N ASP A 276 4.74 0.10 19.32
CA ASP A 276 4.92 -1.20 18.67
C ASP A 276 4.20 -2.36 19.36
N THR A 277 4.35 -2.47 20.68
CA THR A 277 3.73 -3.56 21.46
C THR A 277 2.20 -3.49 21.43
N VAL A 278 1.63 -2.28 21.55
CA VAL A 278 0.18 -2.10 21.48
C VAL A 278 -0.32 -2.39 20.06
N PHE A 279 0.35 -1.85 19.04
CA PHE A 279 0.02 -2.11 17.64
C PHE A 279 0.00 -3.62 17.34
N GLU A 280 1.10 -4.31 17.62
CA GLU A 280 1.21 -5.75 17.37
C GLU A 280 0.18 -6.55 18.17
N SER A 281 -0.13 -6.14 19.41
CA SER A 281 -1.17 -6.81 20.20
C SER A 281 -2.57 -6.71 19.59
N ILE A 282 -2.91 -5.57 18.96
CA ILE A 282 -4.18 -5.36 18.28
C ILE A 282 -4.24 -6.25 17.04
N ILE A 283 -3.18 -6.25 16.23
CA ILE A 283 -3.10 -7.05 15.01
C ILE A 283 -3.11 -8.56 15.34
N ASP A 284 -2.37 -9.00 16.36
CA ASP A 284 -2.34 -10.37 16.85
C ASP A 284 -3.73 -10.82 17.32
N GLN A 285 -4.44 -9.99 18.08
CA GLN A 285 -5.79 -10.31 18.56
C GLN A 285 -6.78 -10.45 17.40
N ILE A 286 -6.75 -9.53 16.42
CA ILE A 286 -7.62 -9.60 15.25
C ILE A 286 -7.37 -10.88 14.46
N LEU A 287 -6.11 -11.26 14.25
CA LEU A 287 -5.79 -12.52 13.58
C LEU A 287 -6.35 -13.70 14.37
N GLN A 288 -6.12 -13.76 15.68
CA GLN A 288 -6.62 -14.82 16.56
C GLN A 288 -8.15 -14.97 16.51
N ASP A 289 -8.90 -13.86 16.47
CA ASP A 289 -10.36 -13.90 16.35
C ASP A 289 -10.83 -14.54 15.04
N ILE A 290 -10.05 -14.38 13.96
CA ILE A 290 -10.37 -14.85 12.61
C ILE A 290 -9.87 -16.29 12.36
N MET A 291 -8.84 -16.74 13.09
CA MET A 291 -8.25 -18.08 12.92
C MET A 291 -9.29 -19.23 12.92
N PRO A 292 -10.31 -19.27 13.79
CA PRO A 292 -11.30 -20.34 13.76
C PRO A 292 -12.06 -20.45 12.43
N LEU A 293 -12.27 -19.35 11.71
CA LEU A 293 -12.85 -19.37 10.37
C LEU A 293 -11.79 -19.80 9.35
N TYR A 294 -10.58 -19.23 9.41
CA TYR A 294 -9.49 -19.58 8.51
C TYR A 294 -9.15 -21.07 8.54
N GLU A 295 -9.05 -21.67 9.72
CA GLU A 295 -8.73 -23.09 9.91
C GLU A 295 -9.79 -24.01 9.28
N GLN A 296 -11.07 -23.60 9.30
CA GLN A 296 -12.15 -24.34 8.64
C GLN A 296 -12.05 -24.24 7.12
N ILE A 297 -11.70 -23.08 6.59
CA ILE A 297 -11.45 -22.89 5.15
C ILE A 297 -10.23 -23.71 4.72
N HIS A 298 -9.12 -23.62 5.47
CA HIS A 298 -7.89 -24.37 5.22
C HIS A 298 -8.13 -25.88 5.23
N GLY A 299 -8.81 -26.40 6.26
CA GLY A 299 -9.13 -27.83 6.36
C GLY A 299 -9.97 -28.33 5.19
N PHE A 300 -10.97 -27.54 4.75
CA PHE A 300 -11.78 -27.87 3.58
C PHE A 300 -10.95 -27.88 2.30
N VAL A 301 -10.19 -26.81 2.03
CA VAL A 301 -9.33 -26.67 0.85
C VAL A 301 -8.28 -27.78 0.81
N ARG A 302 -7.63 -28.09 1.94
CA ARG A 302 -6.65 -29.18 2.04
C ARG A 302 -7.28 -30.53 1.73
N GLY A 303 -8.46 -30.82 2.30
CA GLY A 303 -9.20 -32.06 2.04
C GLY A 303 -9.48 -32.26 0.55
N ARG A 304 -9.94 -31.20 -0.12
CA ARG A 304 -10.17 -31.18 -1.59
C ARG A 304 -8.89 -31.36 -2.38
N LEU A 305 -7.80 -30.67 -2.01
CA LEU A 305 -6.50 -30.82 -2.67
C LEU A 305 -5.93 -32.23 -2.51
N CYS A 306 -6.20 -32.91 -1.41
CA CYS A 306 -5.80 -34.31 -1.21
C CYS A 306 -6.55 -35.29 -2.12
N GLU A 307 -7.79 -34.97 -2.48
CA GLU A 307 -8.55 -35.73 -3.49
C GLU A 307 -7.99 -35.49 -4.90
N ILE A 308 -7.57 -34.26 -5.20
CA ILE A 308 -7.01 -33.86 -6.51
C ILE A 308 -5.57 -34.38 -6.69
N TYR A 309 -4.76 -34.33 -5.64
CA TYR A 309 -3.32 -34.67 -5.64
C TYR A 309 -3.01 -35.80 -4.64
N PRO A 310 -3.56 -37.01 -4.85
CA PRO A 310 -3.40 -38.11 -3.91
C PRO A 310 -1.92 -38.48 -3.72
N ASN A 311 -1.51 -38.61 -2.46
CA ASN A 311 -0.14 -38.97 -2.05
C ASN A 311 0.97 -37.99 -2.50
N ARG A 312 0.64 -36.74 -2.83
CA ARG A 312 1.64 -35.71 -3.20
C ARG A 312 2.13 -34.87 -2.02
N PHE A 313 1.34 -34.79 -0.93
CA PHE A 313 1.67 -34.08 0.30
C PHE A 313 0.89 -34.66 1.50
N ASP A 314 1.23 -34.26 2.73
CA ASP A 314 0.55 -34.74 3.94
C ASP A 314 -0.83 -34.07 4.14
N CYS A 315 -1.89 -34.87 4.08
CA CYS A 315 -3.27 -34.43 4.27
C CYS A 315 -3.62 -33.98 5.68
N ASN A 316 -2.73 -34.20 6.66
CA ASN A 316 -2.88 -33.68 8.02
C ASN A 316 -1.96 -32.45 8.29
N GLY A 317 -1.07 -32.12 7.35
CA GLY A 317 -0.06 -31.08 7.50
C GLY A 317 -0.36 -29.80 6.72
N PRO A 318 0.64 -28.90 6.61
CA PRO A 318 0.53 -27.68 5.80
C PRO A 318 0.29 -27.95 4.30
N ILE A 319 -0.35 -27.00 3.60
CA ILE A 319 -0.57 -27.08 2.15
C ILE A 319 0.68 -26.58 1.41
N PRO A 320 1.17 -27.27 0.37
CA PRO A 320 2.24 -26.77 -0.48
C PRO A 320 1.86 -25.46 -1.21
N ALA A 321 2.71 -24.44 -1.15
CA ALA A 321 2.38 -23.09 -1.64
C ALA A 321 1.99 -22.99 -3.13
N HIS A 322 2.55 -23.86 -3.99
CA HIS A 322 2.36 -23.80 -5.44
C HIS A 322 1.01 -24.28 -5.99
N ILE A 323 0.14 -24.91 -5.18
CA ILE A 323 -1.12 -25.53 -5.66
C ILE A 323 -2.38 -24.74 -5.29
N LEU A 324 -2.25 -23.45 -5.00
CA LEU A 324 -3.32 -22.60 -4.47
C LEU A 324 -3.76 -21.49 -5.43
N GLY A 325 -3.44 -21.57 -6.73
CA GLY A 325 -3.97 -20.61 -7.71
C GLY A 325 -3.18 -19.30 -7.83
N ASN A 326 -2.18 -19.09 -6.99
CA ASN A 326 -1.42 -17.85 -6.92
C ASN A 326 0.05 -18.12 -6.59
N MET A 327 0.97 -17.37 -7.21
CA MET A 327 2.43 -17.52 -7.04
C MET A 327 2.89 -17.53 -5.56
N TRP A 328 2.21 -16.77 -4.70
CA TRP A 328 2.56 -16.65 -3.29
C TRP A 328 1.56 -17.34 -2.35
N ALA A 329 0.52 -17.99 -2.89
CA ALA A 329 -0.61 -18.50 -2.13
C ALA A 329 -1.27 -17.44 -1.21
N GLN A 330 -1.25 -16.16 -1.62
CA GLN A 330 -1.86 -15.08 -0.85
C GLN A 330 -3.39 -15.07 -0.98
N GLN A 331 -3.92 -15.58 -2.09
CA GLN A 331 -5.33 -15.67 -2.43
C GLN A 331 -5.56 -16.95 -3.24
N TRP A 332 -6.69 -17.61 -3.03
CA TRP A 332 -6.96 -18.96 -3.53
C TRP A 332 -8.21 -19.06 -4.43
N HIS A 333 -8.89 -17.93 -4.66
CA HIS A 333 -10.15 -17.86 -5.41
C HIS A 333 -10.02 -18.21 -6.90
N GLU A 334 -8.82 -18.12 -7.46
CA GLU A 334 -8.51 -18.54 -8.84
C GLU A 334 -8.79 -20.04 -9.08
N ARG A 335 -8.71 -20.84 -8.01
CA ARG A 335 -9.06 -22.27 -8.02
C ARG A 335 -10.44 -22.54 -7.43
N LEU A 336 -11.35 -21.56 -7.46
CA LEU A 336 -12.69 -21.70 -6.90
C LEU A 336 -13.40 -22.97 -7.39
N ASP A 337 -13.25 -23.34 -8.66
CA ASP A 337 -13.84 -24.55 -9.24
C ASP A 337 -13.50 -25.83 -8.48
N ASP A 338 -12.31 -25.91 -7.89
CA ASP A 338 -11.88 -27.07 -7.09
C ASP A 338 -12.51 -27.06 -5.68
N PHE A 339 -12.90 -25.87 -5.20
CA PHE A 339 -13.31 -25.59 -3.82
C PHE A 339 -14.76 -25.12 -3.67
N MET A 340 -15.59 -25.17 -4.72
CA MET A 340 -17.00 -24.79 -4.60
C MET A 340 -17.75 -25.73 -3.65
N PRO A 341 -18.46 -25.18 -2.64
CA PRO A 341 -19.40 -25.92 -1.80
C PRO A 341 -20.44 -26.73 -2.60
N TYR A 342 -20.98 -26.11 -3.66
CA TYR A 342 -22.05 -26.67 -4.49
C TYR A 342 -21.69 -26.53 -5.99
N PRO A 343 -20.83 -27.40 -6.54
CA PRO A 343 -20.37 -27.32 -7.92
C PRO A 343 -21.50 -27.40 -8.96
N GLU A 344 -22.66 -27.97 -8.59
CA GLU A 344 -23.85 -28.05 -9.44
C GLU A 344 -24.57 -26.71 -9.63
N THR A 345 -24.25 -25.69 -8.82
CA THR A 345 -24.79 -24.33 -8.91
C THR A 345 -23.64 -23.31 -9.02
N PRO A 346 -22.85 -23.34 -10.10
CA PRO A 346 -21.65 -22.51 -10.22
C PRO A 346 -22.01 -21.01 -10.23
N LEU A 347 -21.04 -20.18 -9.83
CA LEU A 347 -21.16 -18.73 -9.96
C LEU A 347 -21.14 -18.34 -11.45
N ALA A 348 -21.78 -17.22 -11.76
CA ALA A 348 -21.72 -16.67 -13.11
C ALA A 348 -20.28 -16.28 -13.48
N ASN A 349 -19.85 -16.67 -14.67
CA ASN A 349 -18.54 -16.32 -15.20
C ASN A 349 -18.62 -14.88 -15.76
N ILE A 350 -18.21 -13.90 -14.94
CA ILE A 350 -18.30 -12.48 -15.31
C ILE A 350 -17.43 -12.18 -16.52
N THR A 351 -16.23 -12.78 -16.63
CA THR A 351 -15.35 -12.64 -17.80
C THR A 351 -16.07 -13.01 -19.09
N ARG A 352 -16.74 -14.16 -19.11
CA ARG A 352 -17.52 -14.61 -20.26
C ARG A 352 -18.69 -13.66 -20.56
N ILE A 353 -19.37 -13.15 -19.54
CA ILE A 353 -20.45 -12.18 -19.70
C ILE A 353 -19.94 -10.87 -20.33
N LEU A 354 -18.78 -10.38 -19.88
CA LEU A 354 -18.12 -9.20 -20.46
C LEU A 354 -17.80 -9.43 -21.95
N GLU A 355 -17.29 -10.61 -22.30
CA GLU A 355 -17.02 -11.00 -23.70
C GLU A 355 -18.32 -11.08 -24.54
N GLU A 356 -19.35 -11.77 -24.06
CA GLU A 356 -20.63 -11.96 -24.75
C GLU A 356 -21.37 -10.63 -24.98
N LYS A 357 -21.35 -9.75 -23.97
CA LYS A 357 -21.88 -8.38 -24.08
C LYS A 357 -20.95 -7.43 -24.85
N LYS A 358 -19.77 -7.88 -25.28
CA LYS A 358 -18.74 -7.11 -26.02
C LYS A 358 -18.32 -5.84 -25.27
N TYR A 359 -18.10 -5.96 -23.97
CA TYR A 359 -17.64 -4.85 -23.16
C TYR A 359 -16.19 -4.52 -23.53
N THR A 360 -15.95 -3.24 -23.80
CA THR A 360 -14.59 -2.73 -23.99
C THR A 360 -14.00 -2.40 -22.62
N ILE A 361 -12.69 -2.25 -22.53
CA ILE A 361 -12.04 -1.78 -21.30
C ILE A 361 -12.66 -0.46 -20.83
N LYS A 362 -12.93 0.47 -21.75
CA LYS A 362 -13.62 1.72 -21.42
C LYS A 362 -15.04 1.51 -20.87
N HIS A 363 -15.77 0.48 -21.31
CA HIS A 363 -17.05 0.12 -20.71
C HIS A 363 -16.88 -0.31 -19.24
N MET A 364 -15.86 -1.08 -18.89
CA MET A 364 -15.59 -1.49 -17.50
C MET A 364 -15.33 -0.29 -16.59
N TYR A 365 -14.51 0.68 -17.02
CA TYR A 365 -14.32 1.93 -16.27
C TYR A 365 -15.61 2.75 -16.14
N ARG A 366 -16.50 2.71 -17.15
CA ARG A 366 -17.81 3.39 -17.06
C ARG A 366 -18.77 2.68 -16.11
N ILE A 367 -18.71 1.35 -15.97
CA ILE A 367 -19.46 0.63 -14.94
C ILE A 367 -19.04 1.13 -13.56
N SER A 368 -17.73 1.22 -13.33
CA SER A 368 -17.17 1.72 -12.08
C SER A 368 -17.57 3.17 -11.80
N GLU A 369 -17.39 4.09 -12.77
CA GLU A 369 -17.85 5.48 -12.63
C GLU A 369 -19.36 5.58 -12.35
N ASN A 370 -20.17 4.74 -13.01
CA ASN A 370 -21.61 4.68 -12.78
C ASN A 370 -21.95 4.21 -11.36
N PHE A 371 -21.18 3.28 -10.79
CA PHE A 371 -21.35 2.89 -9.39
C PHE A 371 -21.12 4.09 -8.46
N PHE A 372 -19.97 4.76 -8.56
CA PHE A 372 -19.61 5.89 -7.71
C PHE A 372 -20.61 7.05 -7.83
N THR A 373 -20.96 7.44 -9.06
CA THR A 373 -21.94 8.51 -9.29
C THR A 373 -23.35 8.15 -8.79
N SER A 374 -23.75 6.87 -8.83
CA SER A 374 -25.06 6.43 -8.33
C SER A 374 -25.25 6.70 -6.83
N ILE A 375 -24.15 6.68 -6.06
CA ILE A 375 -24.15 6.94 -4.62
C ILE A 375 -23.75 8.38 -4.28
N ASN A 376 -23.81 9.32 -5.23
CA ASN A 376 -23.51 10.75 -5.01
C ASN A 376 -22.02 11.08 -4.75
N LEU A 377 -21.12 10.19 -5.18
CA LEU A 377 -19.70 10.51 -5.33
C LEU A 377 -19.43 11.25 -6.65
N TYR A 378 -18.18 11.45 -7.02
CA TYR A 378 -17.84 12.31 -8.16
C TYR A 378 -17.93 11.55 -9.49
N SER A 379 -17.93 12.30 -10.60
CA SER A 379 -17.61 11.74 -11.92
C SER A 379 -16.11 11.88 -12.15
N MET A 380 -15.51 10.98 -12.93
CA MET A 380 -14.09 11.08 -13.26
C MET A 380 -13.84 12.33 -14.10
N THR A 381 -12.70 12.98 -13.90
CA THR A 381 -12.38 14.24 -14.58
C THR A 381 -12.08 14.02 -16.06
N SER A 382 -12.14 15.06 -16.88
CA SER A 382 -11.74 14.96 -18.30
C SER A 382 -10.28 14.52 -18.45
N LYS A 383 -9.41 14.99 -17.54
CA LYS A 383 -7.99 14.62 -17.49
C LYS A 383 -7.79 13.14 -17.17
N PHE A 384 -8.56 12.59 -16.23
CA PHE A 384 -8.54 11.15 -15.95
C PHE A 384 -8.73 10.34 -17.23
N TRP A 385 -9.75 10.69 -18.03
CA TRP A 385 -10.06 9.96 -19.25
C TRP A 385 -9.03 10.14 -20.37
N SER A 386 -8.36 11.30 -20.44
CA SER A 386 -7.40 11.60 -21.52
C SER A 386 -5.96 11.22 -21.18
N LEU A 387 -5.58 11.17 -19.90
CA LEU A 387 -4.19 11.03 -19.46
C LEU A 387 -3.89 9.71 -18.74
N SER A 388 -4.91 8.95 -18.32
CA SER A 388 -4.69 7.63 -17.68
C SER A 388 -4.23 6.56 -18.67
N MET A 389 -3.51 5.56 -18.17
CA MET A 389 -3.10 4.39 -18.92
C MET A 389 -4.02 3.22 -18.58
N PHE A 390 -5.06 3.01 -19.38
CA PHE A 390 -6.04 1.93 -19.15
C PHE A 390 -5.63 0.57 -19.73
N THR A 391 -4.58 0.52 -20.54
CA THR A 391 -4.07 -0.69 -21.21
C THR A 391 -2.56 -0.62 -21.34
N LYS A 392 -1.90 -1.79 -21.38
CA LYS A 392 -0.47 -1.86 -21.71
C LYS A 392 -0.21 -1.33 -23.14
N PRO A 393 0.61 -0.29 -23.33
CA PRO A 393 1.02 0.15 -24.66
C PRO A 393 1.92 -0.91 -25.33
N PRO A 394 1.82 -1.13 -26.65
CA PRO A 394 2.63 -2.13 -27.34
C PRO A 394 4.06 -1.65 -27.65
N ASP A 395 4.33 -0.36 -27.53
CA ASP A 395 5.54 0.33 -28.02
C ASP A 395 6.58 0.59 -26.93
N ARG A 396 6.29 0.29 -25.66
CA ARG A 396 7.19 0.55 -24.53
C ARG A 396 6.97 -0.37 -23.35
N ASP A 397 8.01 -0.50 -22.52
CA ASP A 397 7.93 -1.19 -21.24
C ASP A 397 7.31 -0.28 -20.17
N VAL A 398 6.44 -0.86 -19.35
CA VAL A 398 5.70 -0.16 -18.31
C VAL A 398 5.62 -1.03 -17.07
N ASP A 399 5.49 -0.41 -15.91
CA ASP A 399 5.08 -1.12 -14.71
C ASP A 399 3.57 -1.44 -14.82
N CYS A 400 3.22 -2.72 -14.80
CA CYS A 400 1.83 -3.17 -14.92
C CYS A 400 1.13 -3.35 -13.58
N GLN A 401 1.81 -3.14 -12.44
CA GLN A 401 1.15 -3.13 -11.14
C GLN A 401 0.07 -2.03 -11.12
N PRO A 402 -1.21 -2.34 -10.84
CA PRO A 402 -2.25 -1.32 -10.77
C PRO A 402 -1.92 -0.24 -9.74
N SER A 403 -2.11 1.03 -10.12
CA SER A 403 -1.98 2.18 -9.23
C SER A 403 -2.86 3.36 -9.65
N ALA A 404 -3.14 4.23 -8.70
CA ALA A 404 -3.81 5.51 -8.89
C ALA A 404 -2.93 6.66 -8.37
N SER A 405 -3.05 7.84 -8.98
CA SER A 405 -2.20 8.99 -8.67
C SER A 405 -3.00 10.29 -8.60
N ASP A 406 -2.80 11.07 -7.53
CA ASP A 406 -3.07 12.51 -7.51
C ASP A 406 -1.84 13.22 -8.05
N MET A 407 -1.92 13.84 -9.23
CA MET A 407 -0.76 14.48 -9.86
C MET A 407 -0.37 15.79 -9.15
N GLY A 408 -1.06 16.20 -8.09
CA GLY A 408 -0.81 17.43 -7.34
C GLY A 408 -1.30 18.70 -8.04
N TYR A 409 -1.80 18.59 -9.27
CA TYR A 409 -2.37 19.69 -10.08
C TYR A 409 -3.89 19.72 -10.02
N HIS A 410 -4.48 20.88 -10.33
CA HIS A 410 -5.94 21.04 -10.33
C HIS A 410 -6.64 19.99 -11.23
N ASN A 411 -7.41 19.12 -10.58
CA ASN A 411 -8.28 18.09 -11.17
C ASN A 411 -7.55 17.06 -12.05
N ASP A 412 -6.26 16.83 -11.83
CA ASP A 412 -5.47 15.82 -12.55
C ASP A 412 -5.26 14.59 -11.68
N TYR A 413 -6.13 13.60 -11.88
CA TYR A 413 -6.10 12.31 -11.22
C TYR A 413 -6.03 11.24 -12.29
N ARG A 414 -5.19 10.23 -12.08
CA ARG A 414 -4.93 9.22 -13.11
C ARG A 414 -4.90 7.83 -12.53
N VAL A 415 -5.06 6.84 -13.39
CA VAL A 415 -4.85 5.43 -13.08
C VAL A 415 -3.94 4.80 -14.11
N LYS A 416 -3.10 3.88 -13.67
CA LYS A 416 -2.19 3.08 -14.48
C LYS A 416 -2.51 1.61 -14.25
N ILE A 417 -3.18 0.99 -15.22
CA ILE A 417 -3.59 -0.42 -15.16
C ILE A 417 -3.38 -1.06 -16.52
N CYS A 418 -2.69 -2.20 -16.57
CA CYS A 418 -2.59 -3.03 -17.77
C CYS A 418 -3.85 -3.90 -17.94
N THR A 419 -5.02 -3.25 -18.03
CA THR A 419 -6.34 -3.90 -17.92
C THR A 419 -6.54 -4.99 -18.98
N ILE A 420 -7.06 -6.13 -18.53
CA ILE A 420 -7.64 -7.19 -19.36
C ILE A 420 -9.14 -7.24 -19.07
N ALA A 421 -9.97 -7.63 -20.05
CA ALA A 421 -11.42 -7.63 -19.90
C ALA A 421 -11.93 -8.88 -19.15
N ASP A 422 -11.70 -8.94 -17.84
CA ASP A 422 -12.12 -10.03 -16.97
C ASP A 422 -12.73 -9.55 -15.63
N GLU A 423 -13.17 -10.49 -14.80
CA GLU A 423 -13.73 -10.23 -13.48
C GLU A 423 -12.77 -9.54 -12.51
N ASP A 424 -11.51 -9.98 -12.46
CA ASP A 424 -10.52 -9.46 -11.51
C ASP A 424 -10.15 -8.03 -11.83
N TYR A 425 -10.01 -7.70 -13.11
CA TYR A 425 -9.83 -6.31 -13.53
C TYR A 425 -11.09 -5.49 -13.36
N LEU A 426 -12.30 -6.06 -13.45
CA LEU A 426 -13.52 -5.32 -13.08
C LEU A 426 -13.47 -4.92 -11.61
N TYR A 427 -13.09 -5.82 -10.71
CA TYR A 427 -12.87 -5.51 -9.30
C TYR A 427 -11.74 -4.48 -9.10
N THR A 428 -10.61 -4.69 -9.76
CA THR A 428 -9.41 -3.83 -9.65
C THR A 428 -9.69 -2.40 -10.11
N ILE A 429 -10.47 -2.20 -11.18
CA ILE A 429 -10.90 -0.88 -11.63
C ILE A 429 -11.72 -0.15 -10.55
N HIS A 430 -12.60 -0.85 -9.82
CA HIS A 430 -13.33 -0.25 -8.70
C HIS A 430 -12.39 0.08 -7.54
N HIS A 431 -11.38 -0.76 -7.30
CA HIS A 431 -10.35 -0.49 -6.29
C HIS A 431 -9.58 0.80 -6.60
N GLU A 432 -8.97 0.89 -7.79
CA GLU A 432 -8.15 2.05 -8.20
C GLU A 432 -8.98 3.33 -8.35
N MET A 433 -10.19 3.24 -8.88
CA MET A 433 -11.09 4.41 -8.93
C MET A 433 -11.58 4.84 -7.55
N GLY A 434 -11.58 3.94 -6.56
CA GLY A 434 -11.81 4.28 -5.16
C GLY A 434 -10.71 5.19 -4.59
N HIS A 435 -9.45 4.97 -4.96
CA HIS A 435 -8.36 5.92 -4.65
C HIS A 435 -8.62 7.28 -5.30
N VAL A 436 -9.04 7.31 -6.57
CA VAL A 436 -9.37 8.56 -7.29
C VAL A 436 -10.52 9.32 -6.64
N GLU A 437 -11.57 8.64 -6.19
CA GLU A 437 -12.65 9.24 -5.40
C GLU A 437 -12.18 9.80 -4.07
N TYR A 438 -11.22 9.14 -3.42
CA TYR A 438 -10.61 9.66 -2.20
C TYR A 438 -9.81 10.95 -2.48
N TYR A 439 -8.97 10.95 -3.54
CA TYR A 439 -8.23 12.12 -4.01
C TYR A 439 -9.16 13.31 -4.25
N MET A 440 -10.23 13.10 -5.00
CA MET A 440 -11.24 14.12 -5.29
C MET A 440 -11.96 14.60 -4.03
N SER A 441 -12.21 13.71 -3.07
CA SER A 441 -12.93 14.04 -1.83
C SER A 441 -12.15 14.99 -0.92
N TYR A 442 -10.85 14.75 -0.73
CA TYR A 442 -10.00 15.61 0.11
C TYR A 442 -9.26 16.70 -0.67
N ALA A 443 -9.50 16.87 -1.97
CA ALA A 443 -8.81 17.86 -2.81
C ALA A 443 -8.87 19.31 -2.27
N LYS A 444 -9.90 19.64 -1.47
CA LYS A 444 -10.07 20.96 -0.84
C LYS A 444 -9.29 21.12 0.47
N GLN A 445 -8.74 20.05 1.03
CA GLN A 445 -7.90 20.11 2.21
C GLN A 445 -6.56 20.81 1.86
N PRO A 446 -5.91 21.43 2.87
CA PRO A 446 -4.49 21.79 2.78
C PRO A 446 -3.67 20.63 2.25
N PHE A 447 -2.61 20.92 1.47
CA PHE A 447 -1.80 19.89 0.82
C PHE A 447 -1.31 18.79 1.78
N LEU A 448 -0.87 19.19 2.99
CA LEU A 448 -0.42 18.26 4.04
C LEU A 448 -1.50 17.28 4.54
N TYR A 449 -2.77 17.55 4.23
CA TYR A 449 -3.89 16.72 4.62
C TYR A 449 -4.51 15.87 3.51
N ARG A 450 -3.93 15.92 2.31
CA ARG A 450 -4.38 15.16 1.14
C ARG A 450 -3.76 13.78 1.13
N ASP A 451 -4.18 12.96 2.08
CA ASP A 451 -3.82 11.56 2.19
C ASP A 451 -4.92 10.81 2.96
N GLY A 452 -4.87 9.49 2.97
CA GLY A 452 -5.72 8.65 3.81
C GLY A 452 -5.47 8.90 5.30
N ALA A 453 -6.49 8.65 6.14
CA ALA A 453 -6.35 8.84 7.59
C ALA A 453 -5.19 8.06 8.22
N ASN A 454 -4.86 6.91 7.62
CA ASN A 454 -3.57 6.23 7.62
C ASN A 454 -3.50 5.39 6.33
N SER A 455 -2.37 4.72 6.07
CA SER A 455 -2.20 3.88 4.87
C SER A 455 -3.26 2.78 4.70
N GLY A 456 -3.77 2.20 5.79
CA GLY A 456 -4.81 1.18 5.75
C GLY A 456 -6.19 1.72 5.31
N PHE A 457 -6.50 2.99 5.57
CA PHE A 457 -7.73 3.61 5.05
C PHE A 457 -7.71 3.70 3.54
N HIS A 458 -6.57 4.07 2.97
CA HIS A 458 -6.45 4.35 1.55
C HIS A 458 -6.78 3.10 0.72
N GLU A 459 -6.21 1.96 1.12
CA GLU A 459 -6.43 0.64 0.51
C GLU A 459 -7.85 0.09 0.78
N ALA A 460 -8.45 0.41 1.93
CA ALA A 460 -9.76 -0.13 2.31
C ALA A 460 -10.92 0.44 1.48
N ILE A 461 -10.80 1.67 0.99
CA ILE A 461 -11.88 2.38 0.30
C ILE A 461 -12.21 1.74 -1.03
N GLY A 462 -11.19 1.54 -1.87
CA GLY A 462 -11.33 0.85 -3.15
C GLY A 462 -11.89 -0.55 -2.96
N ASP A 463 -11.32 -1.31 -2.01
CA ASP A 463 -11.76 -2.67 -1.72
C ASP A 463 -13.21 -2.76 -1.25
N THR A 464 -13.66 -1.81 -0.42
CA THR A 464 -15.06 -1.79 0.06
C THR A 464 -16.03 -1.65 -1.11
N ILE A 465 -15.71 -0.80 -2.09
CA ILE A 465 -16.55 -0.60 -3.27
C ILE A 465 -16.44 -1.77 -4.24
N GLY A 466 -15.23 -2.32 -4.43
CA GLY A 466 -15.03 -3.55 -5.20
C GLY A 466 -15.89 -4.70 -4.70
N MET A 467 -16.02 -4.88 -3.37
CA MET A 467 -16.90 -5.89 -2.78
C MET A 467 -18.38 -5.71 -3.15
N TYR A 468 -18.87 -4.47 -3.23
CA TYR A 468 -20.23 -4.19 -3.70
C TYR A 468 -20.39 -4.46 -5.19
N ALA A 469 -19.41 -4.06 -5.99
CA ALA A 469 -19.41 -4.18 -7.45
C ALA A 469 -19.53 -5.63 -7.93
N ILE A 470 -18.96 -6.58 -7.18
CA ILE A 470 -19.06 -8.02 -7.49
C ILE A 470 -20.12 -8.75 -6.65
N SER A 471 -20.92 -8.03 -5.85
CA SER A 471 -21.97 -8.65 -5.03
C SER A 471 -23.06 -9.22 -5.93
N PRO A 472 -23.69 -10.37 -5.58
CA PRO A 472 -24.69 -10.97 -6.46
C PRO A 472 -25.89 -10.04 -6.72
N THR A 473 -26.29 -9.26 -5.71
CA THR A 473 -27.36 -8.25 -5.85
C THR A 473 -26.99 -7.17 -6.89
N HIS A 474 -25.72 -6.76 -6.95
CA HIS A 474 -25.26 -5.78 -7.93
C HIS A 474 -25.18 -6.37 -9.34
N LEU A 475 -24.73 -7.63 -9.47
CA LEU A 475 -24.68 -8.32 -10.76
C LEU A 475 -26.07 -8.45 -11.40
N ILE A 476 -27.15 -8.58 -10.60
CA ILE A 476 -28.52 -8.51 -11.11
C ILE A 476 -28.81 -7.12 -11.70
N LYS A 477 -28.43 -6.04 -11.01
CA LYS A 477 -28.66 -4.67 -11.49
C LYS A 477 -27.88 -4.34 -12.77
N LEU A 478 -26.74 -5.00 -12.98
CA LEU A 478 -25.95 -4.91 -14.21
C LEU A 478 -26.50 -5.78 -15.34
N ASP A 479 -27.57 -6.55 -15.11
CA ASP A 479 -28.09 -7.54 -16.06
C ASP A 479 -27.02 -8.58 -16.44
N PHE A 480 -26.17 -8.95 -15.47
CA PHE A 480 -25.15 -9.99 -15.63
C PHE A 480 -25.69 -11.36 -15.20
N ILE A 481 -26.63 -11.39 -14.25
CA ILE A 481 -27.30 -12.61 -13.79
C ILE A 481 -28.78 -12.33 -13.53
N ASP A 482 -29.62 -13.36 -13.66
CA ASP A 482 -31.04 -13.29 -13.32
C ASP A 482 -31.28 -13.43 -11.81
N GLU A 483 -32.33 -12.78 -11.30
CA GLU A 483 -32.70 -12.84 -9.87
C GLU A 483 -32.97 -14.29 -9.39
N GLU A 484 -33.55 -15.11 -10.26
CA GLU A 484 -33.84 -16.53 -10.01
C GLU A 484 -32.57 -17.38 -9.75
N THR A 485 -31.40 -16.88 -10.18
CA THR A 485 -30.10 -17.53 -9.97
C THR A 485 -29.68 -17.53 -8.49
N ILE A 486 -30.18 -16.57 -7.69
CA ILE A 486 -29.77 -16.39 -6.29
C ILE A 486 -30.46 -17.42 -5.39
N THR A 487 -29.86 -18.60 -5.34
CA THR A 487 -30.23 -19.66 -4.40
C THR A 487 -29.31 -19.65 -3.17
N ARG A 488 -29.68 -20.42 -2.13
CA ARG A 488 -28.80 -20.65 -0.98
C ARG A 488 -27.46 -21.29 -1.37
N HIS A 489 -27.45 -22.16 -2.38
CA HIS A 489 -26.23 -22.79 -2.88
C HIS A 489 -25.34 -21.75 -3.58
N TYR A 490 -25.94 -20.89 -4.40
CA TYR A 490 -25.24 -19.77 -5.05
C TYR A 490 -24.59 -18.82 -4.03
N GLU A 491 -25.34 -18.45 -2.97
CA GLU A 491 -24.79 -17.62 -1.88
C GLU A 491 -23.62 -18.29 -1.16
N MET A 492 -23.66 -19.60 -0.95
CA MET A 492 -22.57 -20.33 -0.30
C MET A 492 -21.33 -20.36 -1.18
N ASN A 493 -21.49 -20.56 -2.49
CA ASN A 493 -20.40 -20.48 -3.46
C ASN A 493 -19.80 -19.07 -3.50
N PHE A 494 -20.65 -18.03 -3.47
CA PHE A 494 -20.19 -16.63 -3.40
C PHE A 494 -19.40 -16.36 -2.12
N LEU A 495 -19.92 -16.79 -0.96
CA LEU A 495 -19.21 -16.66 0.31
C LEU A 495 -17.87 -17.41 0.29
N MET A 496 -17.81 -18.62 -0.28
CA MET A 496 -16.55 -19.35 -0.44
C MET A 496 -15.56 -18.56 -1.29
N ARG A 497 -15.97 -18.04 -2.46
CA ARG A 497 -15.12 -17.20 -3.30
C ARG A 497 -14.56 -16.02 -2.51
N MET A 498 -15.43 -15.29 -1.82
CA MET A 498 -15.02 -14.15 -0.99
C MET A 498 -14.06 -14.58 0.14
N ALA A 499 -14.25 -15.76 0.74
CA ALA A 499 -13.38 -16.26 1.79
C ALA A 499 -11.98 -16.63 1.27
N LEU A 500 -11.91 -17.29 0.10
CA LEU A 500 -10.68 -17.62 -0.62
C LEU A 500 -9.94 -16.39 -1.17
N GLN A 501 -10.58 -15.22 -1.19
CA GLN A 501 -9.94 -13.96 -1.58
C GLN A 501 -9.56 -13.10 -0.38
N LYS A 502 -10.42 -13.05 0.66
CA LYS A 502 -10.32 -12.06 1.75
C LYS A 502 -9.87 -12.64 3.08
N VAL A 503 -10.36 -13.83 3.45
CA VAL A 503 -10.03 -14.44 4.74
C VAL A 503 -8.65 -15.10 4.68
N VAL A 504 -8.38 -15.85 3.61
CA VAL A 504 -7.09 -16.56 3.46
C VAL A 504 -5.90 -15.63 3.25
N PHE A 505 -6.17 -14.39 2.83
CA PHE A 505 -5.16 -13.35 2.67
C PHE A 505 -4.65 -12.81 4.02
N LEU A 506 -5.47 -12.82 5.08
CA LEU A 506 -5.13 -12.21 6.36
C LEU A 506 -3.89 -12.82 7.03
N PRO A 507 -3.75 -14.17 7.14
CA PRO A 507 -2.51 -14.75 7.65
C PRO A 507 -1.28 -14.45 6.78
N TYR A 508 -1.43 -14.40 5.46
CA TYR A 508 -0.34 -14.04 4.56
C TYR A 508 0.11 -12.59 4.82
N ALA A 509 -0.83 -11.64 4.84
CA ALA A 509 -0.55 -10.23 5.05
C ALA A 509 0.08 -9.95 6.42
N TYR A 510 -0.37 -10.68 7.43
CA TYR A 510 0.20 -10.64 8.77
C TYR A 510 1.66 -11.12 8.80
N VAL A 511 1.97 -12.26 8.16
CA VAL A 511 3.31 -12.83 8.14
C VAL A 511 4.32 -11.91 7.44
N MET A 512 3.91 -11.21 6.39
CA MET A 512 4.77 -10.28 5.63
C MET A 512 5.48 -9.27 6.54
N ASP A 513 4.72 -8.51 7.33
CA ASP A 513 5.32 -7.50 8.21
C ASP A 513 5.76 -8.07 9.55
N LYS A 514 5.15 -9.15 10.06
CA LYS A 514 5.72 -9.83 11.24
C LYS A 514 7.14 -10.33 10.98
N TYR A 515 7.40 -10.84 9.77
CA TYR A 515 8.73 -11.21 9.31
C TYR A 515 9.65 -9.99 9.19
N ARG A 516 9.22 -8.93 8.49
CA ARG A 516 10.05 -7.73 8.30
C ARG A 516 10.35 -6.99 9.61
N PHE A 517 9.41 -6.95 10.55
CA PHE A 517 9.65 -6.36 11.86
C PHE A 517 10.72 -7.13 12.65
N ALA A 518 10.68 -8.46 12.60
CA ALA A 518 11.75 -9.28 13.18
C ALA A 518 13.10 -9.03 12.48
N LEU A 519 13.10 -8.88 11.15
CA LEU A 519 14.29 -8.55 10.36
C LEU A 519 14.87 -7.19 10.78
N PHE A 520 14.05 -6.13 10.78
CA PHE A 520 14.46 -4.76 11.10
C PHE A 520 14.95 -4.59 12.54
N ARG A 521 14.44 -5.42 13.46
CA ARG A 521 14.88 -5.48 14.85
C ARG A 521 16.13 -6.35 15.05
N HIS A 522 16.75 -6.82 13.98
CA HIS A 522 17.95 -7.68 14.01
C HIS A 522 17.72 -8.98 14.81
N GLN A 523 16.48 -9.51 14.76
CA GLN A 523 16.09 -10.76 15.44
C GLN A 523 16.22 -12.00 14.56
N ILE A 524 16.66 -11.83 13.30
CA ILE A 524 16.86 -12.88 12.31
C ILE A 524 18.34 -12.86 11.92
N ASN A 525 19.04 -13.99 12.06
CA ASN A 525 20.39 -14.10 11.52
C ASN A 525 20.33 -14.16 9.98
N HIS A 526 20.86 -13.15 9.29
CA HIS A 526 20.77 -13.01 7.84
C HIS A 526 21.42 -14.18 7.07
N ASP A 527 22.48 -14.79 7.60
CA ASP A 527 23.23 -15.84 6.90
C ASP A 527 22.57 -17.22 7.03
N GLU A 528 21.84 -17.45 8.12
CA GLU A 528 21.36 -18.79 8.51
C GLU A 528 19.84 -18.91 8.57
N GLU A 529 19.13 -17.82 8.87
CA GLU A 529 17.72 -17.84 9.25
C GLU A 529 16.82 -17.02 8.32
N LEU A 530 17.37 -16.23 7.40
CA LEU A 530 16.60 -15.29 6.58
C LEU A 530 15.42 -15.96 5.85
N ASN A 531 15.63 -17.13 5.24
CA ASN A 531 14.57 -17.88 4.56
C ASN A 531 13.82 -18.84 5.50
N ALA A 532 14.51 -19.42 6.49
CA ALA A 532 13.91 -20.34 7.46
C ALA A 532 12.81 -19.66 8.26
N LYS A 533 13.07 -18.43 8.73
CA LYS A 533 12.13 -17.67 9.56
C LYS A 533 10.88 -17.29 8.79
N TRP A 534 11.03 -16.97 7.49
CA TRP A 534 9.92 -16.75 6.60
C TRP A 534 9.01 -17.98 6.55
N TRP A 535 9.56 -19.17 6.30
CA TRP A 535 8.77 -20.40 6.24
C TRP A 535 8.23 -20.85 7.58
N GLU A 536 8.94 -20.63 8.69
CA GLU A 536 8.42 -20.83 10.04
C GLU A 536 7.13 -20.03 10.25
N PHE A 537 7.12 -18.75 9.89
CA PHE A 537 5.93 -17.91 10.04
C PHE A 537 4.81 -18.28 9.06
N ARG A 538 5.16 -18.59 7.79
CA ARG A 538 4.18 -19.05 6.79
C ARG A 538 3.48 -20.35 7.22
N ILE A 539 4.21 -21.29 7.81
CA ILE A 539 3.64 -22.53 8.35
C ILE A 539 2.83 -22.22 9.61
N ARG A 540 3.38 -21.49 10.57
CA ARG A 540 2.73 -21.25 11.86
C ARG A 540 1.38 -20.54 11.74
N TYR A 541 1.33 -19.46 10.96
CA TYR A 541 0.14 -18.62 10.89
C TYR A 541 -0.78 -18.96 9.70
N GLY A 542 -0.21 -19.46 8.60
CA GLY A 542 -0.98 -19.79 7.40
C GLY A 542 -1.13 -21.28 7.11
N GLY A 543 -0.37 -22.17 7.73
CA GLY A 543 -0.38 -23.58 7.37
C GLY A 543 0.02 -23.83 5.93
N ILE A 544 0.94 -23.00 5.41
CA ILE A 544 1.49 -23.10 4.05
C ILE A 544 2.99 -23.41 4.13
N MET A 545 3.44 -24.41 3.37
CA MET A 545 4.84 -24.85 3.34
C MET A 545 5.47 -24.65 1.95
N PRO A 546 6.82 -24.57 1.85
CA PRO A 546 7.46 -24.63 0.56
C PRO A 546 7.27 -26.02 -0.04
N PRO A 547 7.01 -26.14 -1.36
CA PRO A 547 6.80 -27.44 -1.99
C PRO A 547 8.07 -28.26 -2.20
N VAL A 548 9.24 -27.64 -2.02
CA VAL A 548 10.57 -28.24 -2.08
C VAL A 548 11.43 -27.73 -0.93
N GLU A 549 12.44 -28.49 -0.55
CA GLU A 549 13.42 -28.04 0.44
C GLU A 549 14.13 -26.76 -0.04
N ARG A 550 14.31 -25.80 0.88
CA ARG A 550 14.93 -24.51 0.58
C ARG A 550 16.26 -24.39 1.32
N ASN A 551 17.29 -23.94 0.60
CA ASN A 551 18.62 -23.71 1.16
C ASN A 551 18.70 -22.30 1.76
N ASN A 552 18.76 -22.19 3.08
CA ASN A 552 18.77 -20.89 3.79
C ASN A 552 19.94 -19.96 3.44
N ARG A 553 21.06 -20.50 2.95
CA ARG A 553 22.24 -19.71 2.55
C ARG A 553 22.09 -19.06 1.17
N VAL A 554 21.22 -19.62 0.32
CA VAL A 554 21.03 -19.17 -1.06
C VAL A 554 19.67 -18.53 -1.25
N ASN A 555 18.62 -19.17 -0.75
CA ASN A 555 17.25 -18.77 -1.01
C ASN A 555 16.84 -17.54 -0.22
N PHE A 556 16.05 -16.68 -0.88
CA PHE A 556 15.37 -15.54 -0.27
C PHE A 556 13.97 -15.42 -0.87
N ASP A 557 13.13 -16.39 -0.55
CA ASP A 557 11.77 -16.53 -1.02
C ASP A 557 10.88 -15.30 -0.75
N PRO A 558 10.96 -14.59 0.40
CA PRO A 558 10.20 -13.35 0.57
C PRO A 558 10.60 -12.28 -0.45
N GLY A 559 11.87 -12.24 -0.90
CA GLY A 559 12.34 -11.35 -1.95
C GLY A 559 11.73 -11.59 -3.33
N ALA A 560 11.01 -12.70 -3.54
CA ALA A 560 10.25 -12.97 -4.75
C ALA A 560 8.83 -12.36 -4.73
N LYS A 561 8.51 -11.54 -3.71
CA LYS A 561 7.27 -10.75 -3.63
C LYS A 561 7.58 -9.26 -3.80
N TYR A 562 6.83 -8.60 -4.69
CA TYR A 562 7.01 -7.20 -5.07
C TYR A 562 7.24 -6.27 -3.87
N HIS A 563 6.34 -6.30 -2.89
CA HIS A 563 6.40 -5.42 -1.72
C HIS A 563 7.61 -5.63 -0.81
N ILE A 564 8.24 -6.81 -0.82
CA ILE A 564 9.53 -7.00 -0.16
C ILE A 564 10.60 -6.36 -1.04
N SER A 565 10.67 -6.70 -2.33
CA SER A 565 11.67 -6.17 -3.26
C SER A 565 11.68 -4.63 -3.30
N THR A 566 10.52 -3.99 -3.31
CA THR A 566 10.37 -2.53 -3.33
C THR A 566 10.23 -1.91 -1.93
N ASN A 567 10.37 -2.73 -0.88
CA ASN A 567 10.26 -2.33 0.53
C ASN A 567 8.99 -1.51 0.87
N THR A 568 7.88 -1.86 0.25
CA THR A 568 6.57 -1.25 0.52
C THR A 568 5.93 -1.92 1.75
N PRO A 569 5.56 -1.20 2.83
CA PRO A 569 4.92 -1.76 4.03
C PRO A 569 3.65 -2.58 3.72
N TYR A 570 3.38 -3.67 4.45
CA TYR A 570 2.30 -4.62 4.13
C TYR A 570 1.17 -4.63 5.17
N ALA A 571 1.41 -4.14 6.38
CA ALA A 571 0.40 -4.01 7.44
C ALA A 571 -0.81 -3.17 6.99
N ARG A 572 -0.59 -2.26 6.02
CA ARG A 572 -1.64 -1.48 5.34
C ARG A 572 -2.73 -2.39 4.78
N TYR A 573 -2.35 -3.50 4.15
CA TYR A 573 -3.29 -4.43 3.53
C TYR A 573 -4.04 -5.26 4.58
N PHE A 574 -3.37 -5.67 5.66
CA PHE A 574 -4.05 -6.36 6.77
C PHE A 574 -5.11 -5.45 7.40
N ILE A 575 -4.74 -4.21 7.73
CA ILE A 575 -5.66 -3.23 8.33
C ILE A 575 -6.79 -2.89 7.35
N ALA A 576 -6.47 -2.73 6.06
CA ALA A 576 -7.47 -2.48 5.04
C ALA A 576 -8.48 -3.62 4.88
N HIS A 577 -8.04 -4.87 5.04
CA HIS A 577 -8.93 -6.04 5.05
C HIS A 577 -9.87 -6.06 6.24
N ILE A 578 -9.57 -5.39 7.34
CA ILE A 578 -10.51 -5.28 8.46
C ILE A 578 -11.42 -4.05 8.27
N LEU A 579 -10.83 -2.92 7.90
CA LEU A 579 -11.56 -1.67 7.67
C LEU A 579 -12.61 -1.81 6.56
N GLN A 580 -12.30 -2.53 5.47
CA GLN A 580 -13.24 -2.69 4.37
C GLN A 580 -14.54 -3.37 4.83
N PHE A 581 -14.48 -4.38 5.71
CA PHE A 581 -15.69 -5.00 6.26
C PHE A 581 -16.38 -4.09 7.28
N GLN A 582 -15.65 -3.30 8.08
CA GLN A 582 -16.26 -2.31 8.96
C GLN A 582 -17.03 -1.23 8.17
N PHE A 583 -16.43 -0.69 7.10
CA PHE A 583 -17.07 0.26 6.20
C PHE A 583 -18.27 -0.37 5.49
N TYR A 584 -18.10 -1.56 4.93
CA TYR A 584 -19.16 -2.31 4.26
C TYR A 584 -20.35 -2.51 5.21
N ARG A 585 -20.12 -3.07 6.39
CA ARG A 585 -21.16 -3.28 7.42
C ARG A 585 -21.85 -1.99 7.83
N ALA A 586 -21.10 -0.91 8.05
CA ALA A 586 -21.66 0.38 8.42
C ALA A 586 -22.56 0.97 7.33
N MET A 587 -22.11 0.94 6.07
CA MET A 587 -22.89 1.42 4.93
C MET A 587 -24.16 0.60 4.70
N CYS A 588 -24.11 -0.73 4.85
CA CYS A 588 -25.30 -1.59 4.84
C CYS A 588 -26.30 -1.22 5.94
N ARG A 589 -25.81 -0.94 7.16
CA ARG A 589 -26.65 -0.52 8.29
C ARG A 589 -27.32 0.82 8.03
N LEU A 590 -26.63 1.77 7.39
CA LEU A 590 -27.18 3.08 7.05
C LEU A 590 -28.40 2.99 6.10
N GLN A 591 -28.50 1.93 5.30
CA GLN A 591 -29.68 1.63 4.48
C GLN A 591 -30.65 0.61 5.10
N GLY A 592 -30.46 0.26 6.38
CA GLY A 592 -31.35 -0.63 7.13
C GLY A 592 -31.03 -2.13 7.02
N GLN A 593 -30.00 -2.54 6.28
CA GLN A 593 -29.61 -3.95 6.15
C GLN A 593 -28.60 -4.35 7.24
N THR A 594 -29.04 -5.23 8.15
CA THR A 594 -28.24 -5.70 9.29
C THR A 594 -27.92 -7.20 9.25
N LYS A 595 -28.57 -7.95 8.35
CA LYS A 595 -28.41 -9.41 8.17
C LYS A 595 -28.08 -9.71 6.72
N ARG A 596 -27.56 -10.92 6.47
CA ARG A 596 -27.18 -11.40 5.12
C ARG A 596 -26.30 -10.35 4.43
N LEU A 597 -25.26 -9.91 5.15
CA LEU A 597 -24.41 -8.78 4.76
C LEU A 597 -23.77 -9.02 3.39
N HIS A 598 -23.39 -10.25 3.08
CA HIS A 598 -22.83 -10.65 1.79
C HIS A 598 -23.73 -10.41 0.57
N MET A 599 -25.00 -10.08 0.78
CA MET A 599 -25.96 -9.72 -0.28
C MET A 599 -26.29 -8.22 -0.31
N CYS A 600 -25.64 -7.41 0.52
CA CYS A 600 -25.86 -5.99 0.56
C CYS A 600 -25.32 -5.30 -0.70
N ASP A 601 -26.07 -4.35 -1.22
CA ASP A 601 -25.64 -3.47 -2.31
C ASP A 601 -26.17 -2.06 -2.05
N ILE A 602 -25.27 -1.08 -2.06
CA ILE A 602 -25.57 0.33 -1.80
C ILE A 602 -25.82 1.13 -3.09
N TYR A 603 -25.71 0.51 -4.27
CA TYR A 603 -25.91 1.16 -5.56
C TYR A 603 -27.23 1.94 -5.61
N GLY A 604 -27.15 3.22 -5.98
CA GLY A 604 -28.27 4.16 -6.04
C GLY A 604 -28.63 4.84 -4.71
N ASN A 605 -27.98 4.48 -3.59
CA ASN A 605 -28.28 5.05 -2.29
C ASN A 605 -27.42 6.30 -1.99
N LYS A 606 -27.93 7.45 -2.40
CA LYS A 606 -27.25 8.75 -2.24
C LYS A 606 -26.98 9.14 -0.79
N TYR A 607 -27.87 8.79 0.14
CA TYR A 607 -27.67 9.11 1.57
C TYR A 607 -26.45 8.36 2.13
N VAL A 608 -26.31 7.07 1.80
CA VAL A 608 -25.14 6.28 2.24
C VAL A 608 -23.86 6.86 1.66
N GLY A 609 -23.84 7.18 0.37
CA GLY A 609 -22.65 7.74 -0.24
C GLY A 609 -22.33 9.18 0.19
N GLU A 610 -23.32 9.99 0.59
CA GLU A 610 -23.07 11.28 1.27
C GLU A 610 -22.30 11.09 2.58
N ARG A 611 -22.71 10.13 3.42
CA ARG A 611 -21.98 9.81 4.67
C ARG A 611 -20.59 9.27 4.40
N PHE A 612 -20.44 8.48 3.35
CA PHE A 612 -19.13 7.97 2.94
C PHE A 612 -18.23 9.12 2.47
N LYS A 613 -18.74 10.00 1.61
CA LYS A 613 -18.05 11.20 1.11
C LYS A 613 -17.61 12.15 2.22
N GLU A 614 -18.42 12.32 3.26
CA GLU A 614 -18.05 13.12 4.45
C GLU A 614 -16.81 12.55 5.15
N MET A 615 -16.72 11.23 5.31
CA MET A 615 -15.53 10.58 5.85
C MET A 615 -14.32 10.77 4.93
N LEU A 616 -14.49 10.56 3.61
CA LEU A 616 -13.42 10.73 2.62
C LEU A 616 -12.90 12.17 2.59
N ALA A 617 -13.78 13.16 2.69
CA ALA A 617 -13.40 14.57 2.63
C ALA A 617 -12.52 15.03 3.80
N MET A 618 -12.46 14.27 4.90
CA MET A 618 -11.55 14.55 6.01
C MET A 618 -10.08 14.35 5.62
N GLY A 619 -9.79 13.49 4.64
CA GLY A 619 -8.43 13.02 4.36
C GLY A 619 -7.77 12.56 5.65
N ASN A 620 -6.55 13.03 5.88
CA ASN A 620 -5.87 12.78 7.13
C ASN A 620 -6.12 13.89 8.18
N SER A 621 -6.87 14.97 7.93
CA SER A 621 -6.96 16.15 8.84
C SER A 621 -7.37 15.89 10.31
N LYS A 622 -7.84 14.68 10.65
CA LYS A 622 -8.15 14.22 12.01
C LYS A 622 -7.50 12.85 12.29
N PRO A 623 -7.32 12.47 13.58
CA PRO A 623 -6.90 11.11 13.94
C PRO A 623 -7.81 10.04 13.33
N TRP A 624 -7.23 8.93 12.87
CA TRP A 624 -7.95 7.89 12.11
C TRP A 624 -9.18 7.35 12.83
N SER A 625 -9.14 7.22 14.16
CA SER A 625 -10.28 6.71 14.95
C SER A 625 -11.46 7.66 14.96
N LYS A 626 -11.23 8.99 14.83
CA LYS A 626 -12.30 9.98 14.64
C LYS A 626 -12.86 9.91 13.22
N VAL A 627 -11.99 9.70 12.21
CA VAL A 627 -12.42 9.52 10.82
C VAL A 627 -13.29 8.26 10.70
N LEU A 628 -12.85 7.13 11.26
CA LEU A 628 -13.62 5.87 11.32
C LEU A 628 -15.02 6.09 11.89
N LYS A 629 -15.09 6.76 13.05
CA LYS A 629 -16.34 7.00 13.78
C LYS A 629 -17.39 7.76 12.97
N THR A 630 -16.97 8.65 12.07
CA THR A 630 -17.87 9.46 11.23
C THR A 630 -18.79 8.58 10.38
N LEU A 631 -18.27 7.47 9.85
CA LEU A 631 -19.03 6.53 9.04
C LEU A 631 -19.60 5.38 9.87
N THR A 632 -18.77 4.74 10.70
CA THR A 632 -19.11 3.45 11.31
C THR A 632 -19.71 3.56 12.70
N GLY A 633 -19.45 4.67 13.40
CA GLY A 633 -19.68 4.80 14.84
C GLY A 633 -18.62 4.11 15.71
N ASP A 634 -17.77 3.27 15.12
CA ASP A 634 -16.68 2.57 15.80
C ASP A 634 -15.47 3.49 15.96
N THR A 635 -14.65 3.26 16.99
CA THR A 635 -13.38 3.99 17.20
C THR A 635 -12.17 3.07 17.20
N LYS A 636 -12.38 1.78 16.89
CA LYS A 636 -11.39 0.71 16.98
C LYS A 636 -11.42 -0.13 15.72
N LEU A 637 -10.27 -0.71 15.41
CA LEU A 637 -10.14 -1.76 14.40
C LEU A 637 -10.61 -3.08 15.02
N GLU A 638 -11.62 -3.74 14.43
CA GLU A 638 -12.27 -4.91 15.04
C GLU A 638 -12.65 -5.97 14.00
N SER A 639 -12.46 -7.25 14.36
CA SER A 639 -12.68 -8.44 13.53
C SER A 639 -14.16 -8.76 13.28
N GLN A 640 -15.08 -8.25 14.11
CA GLN A 640 -16.48 -8.67 14.13
C GLN A 640 -17.19 -8.50 12.77
N ALA A 641 -16.86 -7.45 12.00
CA ALA A 641 -17.50 -7.24 10.70
C ALA A 641 -17.15 -8.33 9.67
N VAL A 642 -15.93 -8.86 9.73
CA VAL A 642 -15.49 -10.01 8.91
C VAL A 642 -16.27 -11.25 9.33
N LEU A 643 -16.33 -11.52 10.64
CA LEU A 643 -17.03 -12.69 11.18
C LEU A 643 -18.53 -12.66 10.89
N ASP A 644 -19.18 -11.49 10.99
CA ASP A 644 -20.59 -11.29 10.66
C ASP A 644 -20.88 -11.61 9.18
N PHE A 645 -19.97 -11.21 8.27
CA PHE A 645 -20.10 -11.45 6.83
C PHE A 645 -20.01 -12.95 6.49
N PHE A 646 -19.03 -13.65 7.08
CA PHE A 646 -18.75 -15.06 6.77
C PHE A 646 -19.46 -16.07 7.69
N GLN A 647 -20.29 -15.61 8.62
CA GLN A 647 -20.97 -16.48 9.58
C GLN A 647 -21.72 -17.68 8.93
N PRO A 648 -22.45 -17.51 7.81
CA PRO A 648 -23.14 -18.64 7.18
C PRO A 648 -22.16 -19.69 6.63
N LEU A 649 -21.05 -19.25 6.01
CA LEU A 649 -20.01 -20.14 5.48
C LEU A 649 -19.28 -20.86 6.60
N HIS A 650 -18.95 -20.16 7.68
CA HIS A 650 -18.28 -20.75 8.84
C HIS A 650 -19.08 -21.94 9.39
N GLN A 651 -20.40 -21.78 9.54
CA GLN A 651 -21.27 -22.84 10.02
C GLN A 651 -21.32 -24.02 9.05
N TRP A 652 -21.41 -23.72 7.75
CA TRP A 652 -21.41 -24.75 6.71
C TRP A 652 -20.10 -25.56 6.70
N LEU A 653 -18.94 -24.88 6.72
CA LEU A 653 -17.62 -25.53 6.74
C LEU A 653 -17.42 -26.46 7.93
N LYS A 654 -17.88 -26.06 9.13
CA LYS A 654 -17.81 -26.92 10.32
C LYS A 654 -18.56 -28.24 10.15
N MET A 655 -19.73 -28.19 9.52
CA MET A 655 -20.53 -29.39 9.27
C MET A 655 -19.91 -30.23 8.15
N GLU A 656 -19.47 -29.59 7.06
CA GLU A 656 -18.92 -30.28 5.90
C GLU A 656 -17.58 -30.95 6.22
N ASN A 657 -16.65 -30.25 6.88
CA ASN A 657 -15.37 -30.82 7.30
C ASN A 657 -15.57 -32.03 8.21
N LEU A 658 -16.52 -31.95 9.16
CA LEU A 658 -16.87 -33.06 10.03
C LEU A 658 -17.47 -34.25 9.25
N ALA A 659 -18.39 -33.97 8.32
CA ALA A 659 -19.04 -35.01 7.51
C ALA A 659 -18.07 -35.73 6.57
N ARG A 660 -17.08 -35.00 6.03
CA ARG A 660 -16.03 -35.52 5.14
C ARG A 660 -14.86 -36.15 5.89
N GLY A 661 -14.75 -35.92 7.20
CA GLY A 661 -13.59 -36.30 7.99
C GLY A 661 -12.33 -35.52 7.62
N TYR A 662 -12.47 -34.30 7.10
CA TYR A 662 -11.33 -33.44 6.81
C TYR A 662 -10.75 -32.89 8.12
N PRO A 663 -9.45 -33.09 8.38
CA PRO A 663 -8.80 -32.55 9.57
C PRO A 663 -8.76 -31.02 9.50
N VAL A 664 -8.91 -30.37 10.66
CA VAL A 664 -8.85 -28.91 10.82
C VAL A 664 -7.58 -28.57 11.61
N GLY A 665 -6.82 -27.58 11.12
CA GLY A 665 -5.48 -27.26 11.64
C GLY A 665 -4.37 -28.10 10.99
N TRP A 666 -3.11 -27.74 11.20
CA TRP A 666 -1.94 -28.28 10.47
C TRP A 666 -0.68 -28.42 11.35
N MET A 667 -0.85 -28.33 12.67
CA MET A 667 0.22 -28.50 13.67
C MET A 667 0.02 -29.77 14.45
#